data_AF-A0A419F9B4-F1
#
_entry.id   AF-A0A419F9B4-F1
#
_cell.length_a   1.000
_cell.length_b   1.000
_cell.length_c   1.000
_cell.angle_alpha   90.00
_cell.angle_beta   90.00
_cell.angle_gamma   90.00
#
_symmetry.space_group_name_H-M   'P 1'
#
loop_
_entity.id
_entity.type
_entity.pdbx_description
1 polymer ?
#
loop_
_entity_poly.entity_id
_entity_poly.type
_entity_poly.pdbx_seq_one_letter_code
_entity_poly.pdbx_strand_id
1 'polypeptide(L)'
;MSRLISLLIITAAISFAYSSNAPAQDILDCTGVGGVEDVDGNCTLSSVYACGDDTIVNISGDFIITGTGGIQCGDVVGQAGFDLTINVPGDMTVDGEINSGGGAGAAGTTGNPGEPGFDGGIISVNVDGSVTVNDALDAHGGPGGPGGPGTEGGNGASGAIGGAGGQINVVGGAFLLSATGLLEVDGGPGGSGGAGSTSAGDGGPGAAGGMAGIVDVFSCLTTIEGDISAIGGAGGSGGAGGIGGAGGINGSGGNGGTVAVSSGKDLTLAATASLLAAGGNEGSVGVGTPNGDDVGVGGNGGTITTNQCPDFALVDNGAFISVAEGLVGGVAGTVTNLDNGPCCPCQIQITKTVALDDNCDGVADGPFLESVDQDEGQCVVYQICVENTAANGINLPQTLLDVLVDDTHLGISLAPFGDIAPGDQVCQFVTSDIPADNCTDDPDACVCEEVQGMNTAVVSNADCAATADDACLEAGSDCDDTANVGCVGCSVDIQKTVALDDNCDGVADGPFVDSVTQDEGECVVYQICVANTGDQDLDASGVEVNDATLGVVNLDFGTIASGAEPVCQVIPVDASASACTTDPDSCECTEVEGTNTAEVTAAVCTDTGANACDSAGSNCDDTAEVDCLTCSVDIDKTVALDDNCDGTADGPFVDSVEQATGECVIYQICVTNTGEQNLNTAGVQVSDADLGVVNLNFGTLVPDETQCREIPTDASASACTTDPDACVCTEVEGVNTAVITAAVCEETETDACDFAASDCDDTAEVACAGEGCLTRTPGYWGNHPEVTVEFLPVTSCGIVIDTFDEVVQDLCVNAKDAFNNDLPRQQASLIRQCTAAMLNLSATEFFGGDCNSALPVPDSFIQVNGSVLERIEFCCEELCASDPTKSEIVASGCIEDLDRFNNFSNPDDPLDPLSLCPNEDLGTEPPCKADPEQCKDANGDGIINPRP
;
A
#
# COMPACT_ATOMS: atom_id res chain seq x y z
N MET A 1 -36.07 -16.31 38.93
CA MET A 1 -37.10 -17.34 39.16
C MET A 1 -37.50 -17.94 37.80
N SER A 2 -36.50 -18.48 37.06
CA SER A 2 -36.63 -19.00 35.69
C SER A 2 -35.38 -19.83 35.34
N ARG A 3 -35.10 -20.87 36.13
CA ARG A 3 -34.06 -21.90 35.90
C ARG A 3 -34.42 -23.14 36.73
N LEU A 4 -35.42 -23.89 36.28
CA LEU A 4 -35.79 -25.20 36.82
C LEU A 4 -36.83 -25.79 35.86
N ILE A 5 -36.35 -26.48 34.82
CA ILE A 5 -36.98 -27.45 33.90
C ILE A 5 -36.04 -27.43 32.69
N SER A 6 -35.06 -28.34 32.68
CA SER A 6 -34.23 -28.80 31.54
C SER A 6 -33.09 -29.61 32.14
N LEU A 7 -33.41 -30.81 32.62
CA LEU A 7 -32.42 -31.85 32.92
C LEU A 7 -33.14 -33.19 33.10
N LEU A 8 -33.41 -33.89 32.00
CA LEU A 8 -33.68 -35.34 32.03
C LEU A 8 -33.45 -36.01 30.66
N ILE A 9 -32.32 -35.75 30.01
CA ILE A 9 -31.76 -36.66 29.00
C ILE A 9 -30.26 -36.71 29.30
N ILE A 10 -29.86 -37.75 30.04
CA ILE A 10 -28.46 -38.11 30.27
C ILE A 10 -28.27 -39.41 29.49
N THR A 11 -27.39 -39.38 28.51
CA THR A 11 -26.75 -40.54 27.89
C THR A 11 -26.10 -41.35 29.01
N ALA A 12 -26.74 -42.46 29.38
CA ALA A 12 -26.25 -43.37 30.37
C ALA A 12 -25.38 -44.43 29.69
N ALA A 13 -24.09 -44.14 29.52
CA ALA A 13 -23.07 -45.17 29.69
C ALA A 13 -22.97 -45.50 31.19
N ILE A 14 -24.07 -46.00 31.78
CA ILE A 14 -24.09 -46.54 33.13
C ILE A 14 -23.96 -48.04 32.96
N SER A 15 -22.80 -48.57 33.35
CA SER A 15 -22.68 -49.96 33.77
C SER A 15 -23.68 -50.21 34.91
N PHE A 16 -24.90 -50.57 34.56
CA PHE A 16 -25.98 -50.86 35.48
C PHE A 16 -25.72 -52.25 36.08
N ALA A 17 -25.06 -52.28 37.23
CA ALA A 17 -25.23 -53.36 38.19
C ALA A 17 -26.64 -53.23 38.81
N TYR A 18 -27.70 -53.54 38.04
CA TYR A 18 -29.05 -53.74 38.59
C TYR A 18 -29.31 -55.22 38.80
N SER A 19 -29.48 -55.58 40.07
CA SER A 19 -30.44 -56.58 40.56
C SER A 19 -30.66 -57.84 39.69
N SER A 20 -29.64 -58.69 39.60
CA SER A 20 -29.61 -60.16 39.49
C SER A 20 -30.77 -61.02 38.93
N ASN A 21 -31.75 -60.49 38.19
CA ASN A 21 -32.87 -61.24 37.58
C ASN A 21 -33.41 -60.52 36.32
N ALA A 22 -32.57 -59.80 35.56
CA ALA A 22 -32.95 -59.44 34.19
C ALA A 22 -33.02 -60.75 33.36
N PRO A 23 -34.03 -60.92 32.48
CA PRO A 23 -34.04 -62.03 31.54
C PRO A 23 -32.72 -62.05 30.75
N ALA A 24 -32.26 -63.24 30.36
CA ALA A 24 -31.04 -63.36 29.58
C ALA A 24 -31.27 -62.67 28.23
N GLN A 25 -30.51 -61.60 27.96
CA GLN A 25 -30.52 -60.95 26.66
C GLN A 25 -29.64 -61.76 25.70
N ASP A 26 -30.17 -62.08 24.53
CA ASP A 26 -29.38 -62.69 23.47
C ASP A 26 -28.60 -61.59 22.74
N ILE A 27 -27.27 -61.59 22.89
CA ILE A 27 -26.37 -60.71 22.15
C ILE A 27 -25.92 -61.47 20.90
N LEU A 28 -26.31 -60.97 19.72
CA LEU A 28 -26.11 -61.60 18.43
C LEU A 28 -25.22 -60.73 17.53
N ASP A 29 -24.39 -61.39 16.74
CA ASP A 29 -23.67 -60.77 15.62
C ASP A 29 -24.41 -61.01 14.29
N CYS A 30 -23.81 -60.63 13.16
CA CYS A 30 -24.37 -60.85 11.83
C CYS A 30 -24.80 -62.31 11.60
N THR A 31 -23.97 -63.28 11.97
CA THR A 31 -24.29 -64.70 11.80
C THR A 31 -25.33 -65.18 12.80
N GLY A 32 -25.37 -64.59 14.01
CA GLY A 32 -26.35 -64.87 15.05
C GLY A 32 -27.79 -64.59 14.61
N VAL A 33 -28.00 -63.54 13.82
CA VAL A 33 -29.31 -63.24 13.20
C VAL A 33 -29.53 -63.96 11.87
N GLY A 34 -28.58 -64.81 11.44
CA GLY A 34 -28.65 -65.55 10.17
C GLY A 34 -28.27 -64.73 8.93
N GLY A 35 -27.61 -63.59 9.12
CA GLY A 35 -27.02 -62.78 8.05
C GLY A 35 -25.73 -63.38 7.47
N VAL A 36 -25.28 -62.80 6.36
CA VAL A 36 -24.01 -63.11 5.70
C VAL A 36 -23.09 -61.90 5.84
N GLU A 37 -21.95 -62.10 6.49
CA GLU A 37 -20.89 -61.11 6.65
C GLU A 37 -19.91 -61.17 5.47
N ASP A 38 -19.51 -60.03 4.93
CA ASP A 38 -18.47 -59.92 3.91
C ASP A 38 -17.05 -59.77 4.52
N VAL A 39 -16.06 -59.41 3.69
CA VAL A 39 -14.66 -59.28 4.15
C VAL A 39 -14.40 -57.98 4.90
N ASP A 40 -15.27 -56.98 4.75
CA ASP A 40 -15.16 -55.66 5.35
C ASP A 40 -16.02 -55.56 6.64
N GLY A 41 -16.71 -56.66 7.00
CA GLY A 41 -17.54 -56.74 8.20
C GLY A 41 -19.00 -56.31 7.97
N ASN A 42 -19.39 -56.08 6.71
CA ASN A 42 -20.76 -55.69 6.37
C ASN A 42 -21.68 -56.91 6.43
N CYS A 43 -22.86 -56.73 7.00
CA CYS A 43 -23.85 -57.78 7.18
C CYS A 43 -25.04 -57.61 6.24
N THR A 44 -25.39 -58.67 5.50
CA THR A 44 -26.63 -58.73 4.72
C THR A 44 -27.58 -59.78 5.30
N LEU A 45 -28.79 -59.36 5.69
CA LEU A 45 -29.86 -60.23 6.17
C LEU A 45 -30.94 -60.41 5.08
N SER A 46 -31.05 -61.62 4.55
CA SER A 46 -32.02 -61.97 3.48
C SER A 46 -33.13 -62.93 3.90
N SER A 47 -33.18 -63.28 5.17
CA SER A 47 -34.25 -64.09 5.78
C SER A 47 -34.74 -63.45 7.06
N VAL A 48 -35.95 -63.81 7.49
CA VAL A 48 -36.52 -63.33 8.75
C VAL A 48 -35.88 -64.05 9.93
N TYR A 49 -35.33 -63.28 10.87
CA TYR A 49 -34.93 -63.75 12.19
C TYR A 49 -36.09 -63.60 13.18
N ALA A 50 -36.43 -64.65 13.93
CA ALA A 50 -37.51 -64.60 14.93
C ALA A 50 -36.91 -64.60 16.34
N CYS A 51 -37.20 -63.57 17.13
CA CYS A 51 -36.67 -63.41 18.47
C CYS A 51 -37.36 -64.36 19.45
N GLY A 52 -36.58 -64.99 20.32
CA GLY A 52 -37.11 -65.85 21.38
C GLY A 52 -37.32 -65.14 22.72
N ASP A 53 -36.57 -64.06 22.93
CA ASP A 53 -36.49 -63.21 24.12
C ASP A 53 -35.97 -61.81 23.67
N ASP A 54 -35.77 -60.88 24.61
CA ASP A 54 -35.14 -59.57 24.34
C ASP A 54 -33.76 -59.76 23.67
N THR A 55 -33.54 -59.03 22.59
CA THR A 55 -32.43 -59.27 21.66
C THR A 55 -31.58 -58.01 21.45
N ILE A 56 -30.26 -58.17 21.43
CA ILE A 56 -29.29 -57.13 21.04
C ILE A 56 -28.53 -57.62 19.81
N VAL A 57 -28.53 -56.85 18.73
CA VAL A 57 -27.79 -57.14 17.50
C VAL A 57 -26.63 -56.16 17.38
N ASN A 58 -25.41 -56.66 17.31
CA ASN A 58 -24.20 -55.85 17.12
C ASN A 58 -23.55 -56.23 15.79
N ILE A 59 -23.44 -55.26 14.87
CA ILE A 59 -22.79 -55.45 13.56
C ILE A 59 -21.45 -54.71 13.57
N SER A 60 -20.46 -55.20 12.82
CA SER A 60 -19.11 -54.64 12.82
C SER A 60 -18.89 -53.58 11.72
N GLY A 61 -19.59 -53.70 10.59
CA GLY A 61 -19.64 -52.73 9.48
C GLY A 61 -21.08 -52.30 9.16
N ASP A 62 -21.42 -52.22 7.88
CA ASP A 62 -22.77 -51.86 7.43
C ASP A 62 -23.80 -52.97 7.71
N PHE A 63 -25.07 -52.62 7.85
CA PHE A 63 -26.16 -53.58 8.03
C PHE A 63 -27.31 -53.39 7.03
N ILE A 64 -27.48 -54.36 6.12
CA ILE A 64 -28.50 -54.35 5.08
C ILE A 64 -29.53 -55.45 5.37
N ILE A 65 -30.77 -55.06 5.67
CA ILE A 65 -31.93 -55.96 5.70
C ILE A 65 -32.62 -55.85 4.36
N THR A 66 -32.49 -56.87 3.52
CA THR A 66 -33.11 -56.87 2.19
C THR A 66 -34.63 -57.03 2.29
N GLY A 67 -35.39 -56.75 1.22
CA GLY A 67 -36.86 -56.87 1.24
C GLY A 67 -37.45 -58.29 1.38
N THR A 68 -36.62 -59.32 1.53
CA THR A 68 -37.05 -60.66 1.97
C THR A 68 -36.55 -61.03 3.37
N GLY A 69 -35.67 -60.20 3.94
CA GLY A 69 -35.18 -60.30 5.31
C GLY A 69 -36.09 -59.57 6.29
N GLY A 70 -35.81 -59.71 7.58
CA GLY A 70 -36.52 -59.01 8.65
C GLY A 70 -36.14 -59.49 10.03
N ILE A 71 -36.58 -58.79 11.08
CA ILE A 71 -36.42 -59.19 12.48
C ILE A 71 -37.79 -59.14 13.15
N GLN A 72 -38.30 -60.30 13.59
CA GLN A 72 -39.61 -60.46 14.22
C GLN A 72 -39.46 -60.79 15.69
N CYS A 73 -39.57 -59.77 16.53
CA CYS A 73 -39.59 -59.83 17.98
C CYS A 73 -41.01 -59.73 18.57
N GLY A 74 -42.06 -59.86 17.76
CA GLY A 74 -43.44 -59.59 18.18
C GLY A 74 -44.53 -60.46 17.53
N ASP A 75 -45.78 -60.04 17.68
CA ASP A 75 -47.01 -60.56 17.06
C ASP A 75 -47.39 -62.00 17.43
N VAL A 76 -46.76 -62.57 18.44
CA VAL A 76 -47.13 -63.89 18.97
C VAL A 76 -48.34 -63.74 19.88
N VAL A 77 -49.48 -64.28 19.46
CA VAL A 77 -50.73 -64.34 20.26
C VAL A 77 -50.43 -64.77 21.70
N GLY A 78 -50.83 -63.93 22.66
CA GLY A 78 -50.61 -64.22 24.08
C GLY A 78 -49.28 -63.73 24.67
N GLN A 79 -48.48 -62.96 23.93
CA GLN A 79 -47.17 -62.46 24.36
C GLN A 79 -47.02 -60.97 24.04
N ALA A 80 -46.28 -60.26 24.90
CA ALA A 80 -45.82 -58.90 24.58
C ALA A 80 -44.71 -58.96 23.54
N GLY A 81 -44.51 -57.83 22.84
CA GLY A 81 -43.32 -57.66 22.02
C GLY A 81 -42.06 -57.73 22.87
N PHE A 82 -41.02 -58.38 22.36
CA PHE A 82 -39.68 -58.36 22.96
C PHE A 82 -38.95 -57.09 22.56
N ASP A 83 -38.07 -56.63 23.44
CA ASP A 83 -37.23 -55.47 23.15
C ASP A 83 -36.10 -55.86 22.18
N LEU A 84 -35.82 -54.97 21.23
CA LEU A 84 -34.79 -55.11 20.21
C LEU A 84 -33.87 -53.90 20.22
N THR A 85 -32.58 -54.12 20.42
CA THR A 85 -31.55 -53.09 20.23
C THR A 85 -30.63 -53.49 19.08
N ILE A 86 -30.35 -52.56 18.16
CA ILE A 86 -29.45 -52.77 17.02
C ILE A 86 -28.35 -51.70 17.10
N ASN A 87 -27.08 -52.13 17.08
CA ASN A 87 -25.92 -51.24 17.08
C ASN A 87 -25.09 -51.49 15.81
N VAL A 88 -24.87 -50.44 15.02
CA VAL A 88 -24.18 -50.51 13.71
C VAL A 88 -23.17 -49.35 13.59
N PRO A 89 -21.86 -49.61 13.55
CA PRO A 89 -20.85 -48.57 13.33
C PRO A 89 -20.86 -48.00 11.89
N GLY A 90 -21.32 -48.78 10.91
CA GLY A 90 -21.45 -48.36 9.51
C GLY A 90 -22.83 -47.79 9.19
N ASP A 91 -23.25 -47.92 7.93
CA ASP A 91 -24.59 -47.57 7.46
C ASP A 91 -25.61 -48.68 7.74
N MET A 92 -26.89 -48.33 7.93
CA MET A 92 -28.00 -49.28 8.04
C MET A 92 -29.07 -49.02 6.98
N THR A 93 -29.45 -50.06 6.23
CA THR A 93 -30.55 -50.02 5.25
C THR A 93 -31.60 -51.08 5.59
N VAL A 94 -32.86 -50.67 5.69
CA VAL A 94 -34.00 -51.51 6.06
C VAL A 94 -35.01 -51.58 4.93
N ASP A 95 -34.82 -52.53 4.02
CA ASP A 95 -35.74 -52.84 2.90
C ASP A 95 -36.81 -53.88 3.28
N GLY A 96 -36.66 -54.55 4.43
CA GLY A 96 -37.62 -55.49 4.98
C GLY A 96 -38.09 -55.08 6.38
N GLU A 97 -39.04 -55.82 6.95
CA GLU A 97 -39.72 -55.44 8.19
C GLU A 97 -38.90 -55.75 9.46
N ILE A 98 -38.83 -54.79 10.39
CA ILE A 98 -38.47 -55.01 11.80
C ILE A 98 -39.73 -54.81 12.64
N ASN A 99 -40.13 -55.84 13.38
CA ASN A 99 -41.39 -55.86 14.11
C ASN A 99 -41.20 -56.34 15.55
N SER A 100 -41.64 -55.55 16.52
CA SER A 100 -41.77 -55.89 17.94
C SER A 100 -43.20 -55.65 18.42
N GLY A 101 -44.19 -55.90 17.55
CA GLY A 101 -45.61 -55.74 17.84
C GLY A 101 -46.12 -56.63 18.98
N GLY A 102 -47.17 -56.19 19.65
CA GLY A 102 -47.82 -56.93 20.72
C GLY A 102 -48.72 -58.04 20.19
N GLY A 103 -48.69 -59.20 20.83
CA GLY A 103 -49.59 -60.30 20.51
C GLY A 103 -51.07 -59.99 20.75
N ALA A 104 -51.94 -60.57 19.91
CA ALA A 104 -53.37 -60.51 20.13
C ALA A 104 -53.80 -61.21 21.45
N GLY A 105 -54.78 -60.63 22.12
CA GLY A 105 -55.46 -61.24 23.26
C GLY A 105 -56.32 -62.44 22.82
N ALA A 106 -56.31 -63.50 23.63
CA ALA A 106 -57.14 -64.66 23.37
C ALA A 106 -58.64 -64.33 23.47
N ALA A 107 -59.44 -64.92 22.58
CA ALA A 107 -60.90 -64.80 22.64
C ALA A 107 -61.46 -65.44 23.93
N GLY A 108 -62.44 -64.77 24.53
CA GLY A 108 -63.14 -65.26 25.69
C GLY A 108 -63.91 -66.54 25.38
N THR A 109 -63.84 -67.50 26.29
CA THR A 109 -64.73 -68.67 26.24
C THR A 109 -66.15 -68.25 26.66
N THR A 110 -67.17 -69.06 26.35
CA THR A 110 -68.58 -68.72 26.63
C THR A 110 -68.81 -68.16 28.04
N GLY A 111 -69.31 -66.92 28.12
CA GLY A 111 -69.58 -66.20 29.38
C GLY A 111 -68.34 -65.59 30.07
N ASN A 112 -67.14 -65.75 29.51
CA ASN A 112 -65.91 -65.17 30.03
C ASN A 112 -65.41 -64.02 29.14
N PRO A 113 -64.83 -62.96 29.73
CA PRO A 113 -64.21 -61.88 28.96
C PRO A 113 -63.10 -62.39 28.04
N GLY A 114 -62.76 -61.59 27.02
CA GLY A 114 -61.50 -61.79 26.30
C GLY A 114 -60.29 -61.53 27.19
N GLU A 115 -59.13 -62.00 26.77
CA GLU A 115 -57.86 -61.60 27.37
C GLU A 115 -57.36 -60.28 26.75
N PRO A 116 -56.69 -59.41 27.52
CA PRO A 116 -56.12 -58.17 26.98
C PRO A 116 -55.18 -58.43 25.80
N GLY A 117 -55.09 -57.45 24.91
CA GLY A 117 -53.98 -57.36 23.96
C GLY A 117 -52.69 -57.07 24.72
N PHE A 118 -51.57 -57.51 24.17
CA PHE A 118 -50.27 -57.28 24.79
C PHE A 118 -49.63 -56.03 24.22
N ASP A 119 -48.81 -55.37 25.03
CA ASP A 119 -48.11 -54.16 24.63
C ASP A 119 -47.02 -54.47 23.59
N GLY A 120 -46.74 -53.51 22.71
CA GLY A 120 -45.57 -53.56 21.83
C GLY A 120 -44.26 -53.41 22.62
N GLY A 121 -43.18 -53.97 22.07
CA GLY A 121 -41.82 -53.86 22.62
C GLY A 121 -41.13 -52.53 22.26
N ILE A 122 -39.85 -52.43 22.60
CA ILE A 122 -39.00 -51.28 22.26
C ILE A 122 -38.04 -51.67 21.13
N ILE A 123 -38.04 -50.92 20.03
CA ILE A 123 -37.02 -50.97 18.97
C ILE A 123 -36.06 -49.79 19.18
N SER A 124 -34.78 -50.07 19.45
CA SER A 124 -33.72 -49.06 19.53
C SER A 124 -32.69 -49.31 18.44
N VAL A 125 -32.52 -48.36 17.53
CA VAL A 125 -31.55 -48.39 16.42
C VAL A 125 -30.50 -47.33 16.69
N ASN A 126 -29.26 -47.76 16.93
CA ASN A 126 -28.10 -46.89 17.18
C ASN A 126 -27.08 -47.10 16.06
N VAL A 127 -26.92 -46.10 15.21
CA VAL A 127 -26.09 -46.19 14.00
C VAL A 127 -25.16 -44.98 13.94
N ASP A 128 -23.86 -45.21 13.76
CA ASP A 128 -22.91 -44.10 13.64
C ASP A 128 -22.97 -43.48 12.23
N GLY A 129 -23.22 -44.30 11.21
CA GLY A 129 -23.47 -43.89 9.83
C GLY A 129 -24.92 -43.49 9.53
N SER A 130 -25.32 -43.63 8.29
CA SER A 130 -26.67 -43.30 7.81
C SER A 130 -27.68 -44.43 8.04
N VAL A 131 -28.93 -44.07 8.31
CA VAL A 131 -30.06 -44.99 8.48
C VAL A 131 -31.08 -44.72 7.40
N THR A 132 -31.32 -45.70 6.53
CA THR A 132 -32.36 -45.65 5.50
C THR A 132 -33.44 -46.67 5.79
N VAL A 133 -34.68 -46.23 5.95
CA VAL A 133 -35.85 -47.11 6.15
C VAL A 133 -36.75 -47.05 4.91
N ASN A 134 -36.77 -48.17 4.19
CA ASN A 134 -37.53 -48.35 2.95
C ASN A 134 -38.84 -49.12 3.14
N ASP A 135 -38.91 -49.97 4.16
CA ASP A 135 -40.11 -50.73 4.56
C ASP A 135 -40.59 -50.30 5.96
N ALA A 136 -40.64 -51.16 6.98
CA ALA A 136 -41.26 -50.81 8.26
C ALA A 136 -40.40 -51.09 9.50
N LEU A 137 -40.46 -50.17 10.48
CA LEU A 137 -40.19 -50.43 11.90
C LEU A 137 -41.54 -50.37 12.63
N ASP A 138 -41.97 -51.49 13.21
CA ASP A 138 -43.31 -51.64 13.78
C ASP A 138 -43.24 -52.15 15.23
N ALA A 139 -43.79 -51.37 16.17
CA ALA A 139 -43.97 -51.75 17.56
C ALA A 139 -45.42 -51.49 18.02
N HIS A 140 -46.42 -51.80 17.19
CA HIS A 140 -47.83 -51.62 17.52
C HIS A 140 -48.29 -52.48 18.72
N GLY A 141 -49.37 -52.07 19.37
CA GLY A 141 -50.01 -52.84 20.43
C GLY A 141 -50.92 -53.94 19.89
N GLY A 142 -50.98 -55.07 20.57
CA GLY A 142 -51.80 -56.20 20.16
C GLY A 142 -53.30 -55.95 20.32
N PRO A 143 -54.16 -56.48 19.43
CA PRO A 143 -55.60 -56.32 19.56
C PRO A 143 -56.15 -57.06 20.79
N GLY A 144 -57.13 -56.45 21.47
CA GLY A 144 -57.82 -57.07 22.60
C GLY A 144 -58.66 -58.27 22.18
N GLY A 145 -58.68 -59.31 23.02
CA GLY A 145 -59.48 -60.50 22.77
C GLY A 145 -60.99 -60.18 22.78
N PRO A 146 -61.78 -60.73 21.84
CA PRO A 146 -63.23 -60.55 21.86
C PRO A 146 -63.85 -61.29 23.04
N GLY A 147 -64.93 -60.76 23.60
CA GLY A 147 -65.67 -61.39 24.69
C GLY A 147 -66.37 -62.67 24.25
N GLY A 148 -66.45 -63.65 25.15
CA GLY A 148 -67.14 -64.90 24.87
C GLY A 148 -68.66 -64.71 24.75
N PRO A 149 -69.35 -65.50 23.89
CA PRO A 149 -70.79 -65.42 23.77
C PRO A 149 -71.50 -65.85 25.07
N GLY A 150 -72.70 -65.37 25.31
CA GLY A 150 -73.49 -65.76 26.49
C GLY A 150 -73.94 -67.23 26.45
N THR A 151 -73.95 -67.89 27.62
CA THR A 151 -74.64 -69.19 27.80
C THR A 151 -76.15 -69.03 27.70
N GLU A 152 -76.94 -70.09 27.56
CA GLU A 152 -78.41 -70.02 27.48
C GLU A 152 -79.03 -69.09 28.55
N GLY A 153 -79.62 -67.96 28.14
CA GLY A 153 -80.18 -66.92 29.01
C GLY A 153 -79.18 -65.92 29.62
N GLY A 154 -77.88 -66.10 29.39
CA GLY A 154 -76.80 -65.23 29.86
C GLY A 154 -76.41 -64.16 28.84
N ASN A 155 -75.83 -63.08 29.37
CA ASN A 155 -75.28 -61.98 28.59
C ASN A 155 -73.95 -62.37 27.96
N GLY A 156 -73.60 -61.72 26.85
CA GLY A 156 -72.25 -61.79 26.30
C GLY A 156 -71.25 -61.18 27.27
N ALA A 157 -70.04 -61.71 27.29
CA ALA A 157 -68.97 -61.15 28.12
C ALA A 157 -68.34 -59.93 27.45
N SER A 158 -67.67 -59.09 28.24
CA SER A 158 -66.93 -57.95 27.73
C SER A 158 -65.80 -58.36 26.79
N GLY A 159 -65.52 -57.53 25.79
CA GLY A 159 -64.21 -57.56 25.13
C GLY A 159 -63.10 -57.16 26.09
N ALA A 160 -61.85 -57.31 25.67
CA ALA A 160 -60.68 -56.91 26.44
C ALA A 160 -59.99 -55.68 25.84
N ILE A 161 -59.28 -54.93 26.67
CA ILE A 161 -58.56 -53.72 26.25
C ILE A 161 -57.46 -54.11 25.25
N GLY A 162 -57.24 -53.29 24.22
CA GLY A 162 -56.10 -53.46 23.31
C GLY A 162 -54.78 -53.09 23.99
N GLY A 163 -53.68 -53.72 23.58
CA GLY A 163 -52.34 -53.43 24.10
C GLY A 163 -51.89 -52.02 23.73
N ALA A 164 -51.06 -51.41 24.57
CA ALA A 164 -50.42 -50.15 24.23
C ALA A 164 -49.39 -50.33 23.11
N GLY A 165 -49.23 -49.31 22.28
CA GLY A 165 -48.08 -49.24 21.37
C GLY A 165 -46.76 -49.16 22.15
N GLY A 166 -45.71 -49.70 21.56
CA GLY A 166 -44.37 -49.77 22.10
C GLY A 166 -43.57 -48.48 21.88
N GLN A 167 -42.27 -48.62 21.64
CA GLN A 167 -41.39 -47.49 21.39
C GLN A 167 -40.45 -47.76 20.22
N ILE A 168 -40.24 -46.76 19.37
CA ILE A 168 -39.19 -46.76 18.35
C ILE A 168 -38.26 -45.59 18.66
N ASN A 169 -36.98 -45.90 18.88
CA ASN A 169 -35.91 -44.92 19.06
C ASN A 169 -34.88 -45.11 17.96
N VAL A 170 -34.63 -44.07 17.15
CA VAL A 170 -33.62 -44.10 16.09
C VAL A 170 -32.60 -42.99 16.33
N VAL A 171 -31.34 -43.39 16.45
CA VAL A 171 -30.19 -42.51 16.54
C VAL A 171 -29.26 -42.85 15.38
N GLY A 172 -28.99 -41.88 14.50
CA GLY A 172 -28.19 -42.04 13.28
C GLY A 172 -27.29 -40.85 13.01
N GLY A 173 -26.25 -41.03 12.20
CA GLY A 173 -25.55 -39.91 11.54
C GLY A 173 -26.49 -39.17 10.59
N ALA A 174 -27.07 -39.87 9.63
CA ALA A 174 -28.18 -39.35 8.81
C ALA A 174 -29.39 -40.28 8.93
N PHE A 175 -30.60 -39.75 8.80
CA PHE A 175 -31.83 -40.55 8.77
C PHE A 175 -32.68 -40.21 7.56
N LEU A 176 -32.98 -41.22 6.74
CA LEU A 176 -33.91 -41.15 5.64
C LEU A 176 -35.06 -42.15 5.88
N LEU A 177 -36.27 -41.64 6.11
CA LEU A 177 -37.48 -42.43 5.96
C LEU A 177 -38.00 -42.25 4.54
N SER A 178 -37.80 -43.23 3.67
CA SER A 178 -38.21 -43.12 2.26
C SER A 178 -39.73 -42.97 2.10
N ALA A 179 -40.19 -42.61 0.91
CA ALA A 179 -41.63 -42.46 0.63
C ALA A 179 -42.48 -43.73 0.83
N THR A 180 -41.87 -44.91 0.94
CA THR A 180 -42.56 -46.17 1.31
C THR A 180 -42.27 -46.61 2.74
N GLY A 181 -41.37 -45.92 3.43
CA GLY A 181 -40.95 -46.22 4.80
C GLY A 181 -42.06 -45.92 5.81
N LEU A 182 -42.15 -46.74 6.84
CA LEU A 182 -43.12 -46.64 7.94
C LEU A 182 -42.46 -46.81 9.31
N LEU A 183 -42.75 -45.90 10.24
CA LEU A 183 -42.50 -46.07 11.67
C LEU A 183 -43.84 -46.14 12.40
N GLU A 184 -44.22 -47.28 12.96
CA GLU A 184 -45.55 -47.49 13.56
C GLU A 184 -45.46 -47.89 15.04
N VAL A 185 -46.13 -47.15 15.91
CA VAL A 185 -46.29 -47.45 17.35
C VAL A 185 -47.76 -47.33 17.76
N ASP A 186 -48.66 -47.72 16.88
CA ASP A 186 -50.10 -47.59 17.09
C ASP A 186 -50.60 -48.42 18.28
N GLY A 187 -51.67 -47.97 18.92
CA GLY A 187 -52.32 -48.74 19.98
C GLY A 187 -53.18 -49.87 19.40
N GLY A 188 -53.20 -51.02 20.07
CA GLY A 188 -54.03 -52.15 19.66
C GLY A 188 -55.52 -51.84 19.74
N PRO A 189 -56.37 -52.31 18.80
CA PRO A 189 -57.80 -52.10 18.90
C PRO A 189 -58.41 -52.88 20.06
N GLY A 190 -59.45 -52.33 20.69
CA GLY A 190 -60.20 -52.99 21.76
C GLY A 190 -60.98 -54.20 21.25
N GLY A 191 -61.07 -55.23 22.07
CA GLY A 191 -61.86 -56.43 21.78
C GLY A 191 -63.35 -56.11 21.71
N SER A 192 -64.04 -56.72 20.74
CA SER A 192 -65.50 -56.62 20.65
C SER A 192 -66.18 -57.35 21.81
N GLY A 193 -67.31 -56.84 22.28
CA GLY A 193 -68.16 -57.55 23.22
C GLY A 193 -68.74 -58.84 22.65
N GLY A 194 -68.88 -59.86 23.50
CA GLY A 194 -69.48 -61.13 23.12
C GLY A 194 -70.96 -60.98 22.79
N ALA A 195 -71.47 -61.79 21.87
CA ALA A 195 -72.90 -61.81 21.58
C ALA A 195 -73.71 -62.36 22.78
N GLY A 196 -74.87 -61.76 23.04
CA GLY A 196 -75.84 -62.29 23.99
C GLY A 196 -76.39 -63.64 23.52
N SER A 197 -76.88 -64.44 24.47
CA SER A 197 -77.48 -65.73 24.13
C SER A 197 -78.75 -65.57 23.28
N THR A 198 -79.04 -66.57 22.43
CA THR A 198 -80.16 -66.51 21.47
C THR A 198 -81.54 -66.29 22.09
N SER A 199 -81.72 -66.50 23.40
CA SER A 199 -83.02 -66.51 24.06
C SER A 199 -83.44 -65.19 24.73
N ALA A 200 -82.50 -64.38 25.24
CA ALA A 200 -82.75 -63.06 25.85
C ALA A 200 -81.47 -62.34 26.35
N GLY A 201 -80.26 -62.85 26.08
CA GLY A 201 -79.05 -62.27 26.67
C GLY A 201 -78.71 -60.92 26.08
N ASP A 202 -78.27 -59.97 26.91
CA ASP A 202 -77.71 -58.72 26.40
C ASP A 202 -76.34 -58.97 25.75
N GLY A 203 -75.97 -58.14 24.77
CA GLY A 203 -74.62 -58.12 24.24
C GLY A 203 -73.62 -57.64 25.29
N GLY A 204 -72.42 -58.22 25.27
CA GLY A 204 -71.32 -57.76 26.11
C GLY A 204 -70.82 -56.38 25.66
N PRO A 205 -70.27 -55.56 26.56
CA PRO A 205 -69.66 -54.29 26.19
C PRO A 205 -68.37 -54.52 25.37
N GLY A 206 -68.13 -53.64 24.39
CA GLY A 206 -66.80 -53.50 23.78
C GLY A 206 -65.81 -52.89 24.75
N ALA A 207 -64.52 -53.17 24.56
CA ALA A 207 -63.46 -52.62 25.40
C ALA A 207 -62.74 -51.44 24.76
N ALA A 208 -62.00 -50.67 25.55
CA ALA A 208 -61.23 -49.55 25.04
C ALA A 208 -60.08 -50.02 24.13
N GLY A 209 -59.71 -49.18 23.16
CA GLY A 209 -58.45 -49.34 22.43
C GLY A 209 -57.25 -49.01 23.31
N GLY A 210 -56.10 -49.57 22.95
CA GLY A 210 -54.81 -49.28 23.57
C GLY A 210 -54.32 -47.87 23.24
N MET A 211 -53.53 -47.28 24.12
CA MET A 211 -52.87 -46.01 23.83
C MET A 211 -51.73 -46.22 22.83
N ALA A 212 -51.47 -45.26 21.96
CA ALA A 212 -50.28 -45.31 21.11
C ALA A 212 -48.98 -45.08 21.90
N GLY A 213 -47.89 -45.51 21.30
CA GLY A 213 -46.55 -45.49 21.84
C GLY A 213 -45.76 -44.21 21.55
N ILE A 214 -44.44 -44.36 21.44
CA ILE A 214 -43.50 -43.25 21.24
C ILE A 214 -42.60 -43.54 20.03
N VAL A 215 -42.53 -42.61 19.10
CA VAL A 215 -41.45 -42.54 18.10
C VAL A 215 -40.54 -41.38 18.48
N ASP A 216 -39.24 -41.65 18.62
CA ASP A 216 -38.19 -40.67 18.84
C ASP A 216 -37.09 -40.88 17.80
N VAL A 217 -36.85 -39.88 16.96
CA VAL A 217 -35.82 -39.90 15.91
C VAL A 217 -34.86 -38.76 16.17
N PHE A 218 -33.58 -39.07 16.25
CA PHE A 218 -32.50 -38.09 16.24
C PHE A 218 -31.45 -38.48 15.20
N SER A 219 -31.11 -37.56 14.31
CA SER A 219 -29.93 -37.71 13.47
C SER A 219 -29.30 -36.37 13.14
N CYS A 220 -28.07 -36.36 12.64
CA CYS A 220 -27.41 -35.13 12.20
C CYS A 220 -28.04 -34.53 10.94
N LEU A 221 -28.57 -35.38 10.06
CA LEU A 221 -29.34 -34.96 8.90
C LEU A 221 -30.60 -35.82 8.76
N THR A 222 -31.76 -35.23 9.04
CA THR A 222 -33.04 -35.96 9.02
C THR A 222 -33.89 -35.55 7.80
N THR A 223 -34.22 -36.53 6.96
CA THR A 223 -35.19 -36.41 5.87
C THR A 223 -36.33 -37.41 6.04
N ILE A 224 -37.57 -36.92 6.10
CA ILE A 224 -38.77 -37.74 6.17
C ILE A 224 -39.53 -37.59 4.85
N GLU A 225 -39.71 -38.70 4.16
CA GLU A 225 -40.57 -38.83 2.97
C GLU A 225 -41.77 -39.74 3.21
N GLY A 226 -41.68 -40.68 4.14
CA GLY A 226 -42.71 -41.69 4.46
C GLY A 226 -43.59 -41.36 5.67
N ASP A 227 -44.10 -42.40 6.31
CA ASP A 227 -45.14 -42.31 7.34
C ASP A 227 -44.58 -42.59 8.75
N ILE A 228 -44.90 -41.73 9.71
CA ILE A 228 -44.67 -41.94 11.14
C ILE A 228 -46.03 -41.93 11.84
N SER A 229 -46.41 -43.06 12.45
CA SER A 229 -47.71 -43.27 13.07
C SER A 229 -47.60 -43.64 14.55
N ALA A 230 -48.32 -42.89 15.38
CA ALA A 230 -48.54 -43.14 16.79
C ALA A 230 -50.03 -42.90 17.11
N ILE A 231 -50.92 -43.63 16.43
CA ILE A 231 -52.38 -43.48 16.54
C ILE A 231 -52.93 -44.38 17.64
N GLY A 232 -53.83 -43.83 18.47
CA GLY A 232 -54.51 -44.62 19.50
C GLY A 232 -55.40 -45.72 18.89
N GLY A 233 -55.48 -46.87 19.55
CA GLY A 233 -56.28 -47.99 19.07
C GLY A 233 -57.78 -47.68 19.00
N ALA A 234 -58.47 -48.24 18.00
CA ALA A 234 -59.92 -48.13 17.92
C ALA A 234 -60.61 -48.85 19.08
N GLY A 235 -61.72 -48.31 19.58
CA GLY A 235 -62.57 -48.97 20.57
C GLY A 235 -63.25 -50.22 20.01
N GLY A 236 -63.43 -51.22 20.86
CA GLY A 236 -64.14 -52.44 20.54
C GLY A 236 -65.62 -52.21 20.34
N SER A 237 -66.22 -52.92 19.39
CA SER A 237 -67.67 -52.87 19.16
C SER A 237 -68.46 -53.54 20.28
N GLY A 238 -69.65 -53.05 20.56
CA GLY A 238 -70.60 -53.73 21.46
C GLY A 238 -71.11 -55.03 20.87
N GLY A 239 -71.29 -56.05 21.71
CA GLY A 239 -71.84 -57.34 21.30
C GLY A 239 -73.30 -57.23 20.85
N ALA A 240 -73.73 -58.08 19.91
CA ALA A 240 -75.14 -58.14 19.53
C ALA A 240 -75.99 -58.75 20.66
N GLY A 241 -77.18 -58.22 20.90
CA GLY A 241 -78.16 -58.80 21.82
C GLY A 241 -78.85 -60.05 21.26
N GLY A 242 -79.35 -60.90 22.15
CA GLY A 242 -80.21 -62.03 21.83
C GLY A 242 -81.62 -61.63 21.40
N ILE A 243 -82.51 -62.61 21.19
CA ILE A 243 -83.94 -62.31 20.92
C ILE A 243 -84.53 -61.62 22.15
N GLY A 244 -84.72 -60.31 22.08
CA GLY A 244 -85.23 -59.49 23.18
C GLY A 244 -84.16 -58.90 24.11
N GLY A 245 -82.87 -59.20 23.90
CA GLY A 245 -81.76 -58.63 24.67
C GLY A 245 -81.30 -57.28 24.11
N ALA A 246 -80.75 -56.43 24.97
CA ALA A 246 -80.14 -55.18 24.54
C ALA A 246 -78.80 -55.42 23.82
N GLY A 247 -78.43 -54.52 22.92
CA GLY A 247 -77.06 -54.51 22.38
C GLY A 247 -76.05 -54.09 23.44
N GLY A 248 -74.80 -54.53 23.30
CA GLY A 248 -73.69 -54.06 24.13
C GLY A 248 -73.31 -52.62 23.82
N ILE A 249 -72.79 -51.92 24.81
CA ILE A 249 -72.18 -50.59 24.63
C ILE A 249 -70.85 -50.68 23.87
N ASN A 250 -70.47 -49.63 23.15
CA ASN A 250 -69.17 -49.51 22.50
C ASN A 250 -68.04 -49.19 23.48
N GLY A 251 -66.81 -49.53 23.11
CA GLY A 251 -65.60 -49.11 23.80
C GLY A 251 -65.08 -47.76 23.32
N SER A 252 -64.37 -47.03 24.19
CA SER A 252 -63.68 -45.78 23.84
C SER A 252 -62.44 -46.03 22.98
N GLY A 253 -62.06 -45.04 22.17
CA GLY A 253 -60.77 -45.05 21.48
C GLY A 253 -59.60 -44.80 22.44
N GLY A 254 -58.43 -45.32 22.10
CA GLY A 254 -57.17 -45.03 22.80
C GLY A 254 -56.63 -43.65 22.46
N ASN A 255 -55.81 -43.07 23.34
CA ASN A 255 -55.18 -41.78 23.06
C ASN A 255 -54.03 -41.94 22.06
N GLY A 256 -53.79 -40.92 21.24
CA GLY A 256 -52.61 -40.81 20.40
C GLY A 256 -51.32 -40.71 21.22
N GLY A 257 -50.22 -41.13 20.61
CA GLY A 257 -48.90 -41.24 21.22
C GLY A 257 -48.04 -39.99 21.05
N THR A 258 -46.72 -40.18 21.06
CA THR A 258 -45.76 -39.10 20.84
C THR A 258 -44.90 -39.40 19.61
N VAL A 259 -44.75 -38.40 18.74
CA VAL A 259 -43.78 -38.40 17.65
C VAL A 259 -42.81 -37.25 17.89
N ALA A 260 -41.54 -37.56 18.09
CA ALA A 260 -40.46 -36.60 18.21
C ALA A 260 -39.46 -36.84 17.07
N VAL A 261 -39.21 -35.82 16.27
CA VAL A 261 -38.23 -35.87 15.19
C VAL A 261 -37.27 -34.70 15.36
N SER A 262 -36.02 -35.01 15.61
CA SER A 262 -34.94 -34.06 15.86
C SER A 262 -33.86 -34.18 14.79
N SER A 263 -33.35 -33.04 14.29
CA SER A 263 -32.24 -32.97 13.32
C SER A 263 -31.11 -32.10 13.85
N GLY A 264 -29.87 -32.57 13.70
CA GLY A 264 -28.65 -31.81 13.97
C GLY A 264 -28.35 -30.73 12.93
N LYS A 265 -29.02 -30.78 11.77
CA LYS A 265 -29.01 -29.79 10.68
C LYS A 265 -30.44 -29.52 10.22
N ASP A 266 -30.64 -29.29 8.92
CA ASP A 266 -31.97 -29.12 8.34
C ASP A 266 -32.84 -30.36 8.63
N LEU A 267 -34.07 -30.14 9.06
CA LEU A 267 -35.09 -31.17 9.14
C LEU A 267 -35.99 -31.04 7.90
N THR A 268 -35.86 -31.96 6.95
CA THR A 268 -36.64 -31.92 5.71
C THR A 268 -37.83 -32.84 5.81
N LEU A 269 -39.04 -32.28 5.67
CA LEU A 269 -40.28 -33.04 5.52
C LEU A 269 -40.75 -32.92 4.06
N ALA A 270 -40.69 -34.02 3.32
CA ALA A 270 -41.14 -34.03 1.93
C ALA A 270 -42.66 -33.90 1.82
N ALA A 271 -43.15 -33.58 0.62
CA ALA A 271 -44.59 -33.45 0.36
C ALA A 271 -45.38 -34.76 0.56
N THR A 272 -44.69 -35.91 0.56
CA THR A 272 -45.27 -37.23 0.82
C THR A 272 -45.25 -37.61 2.30
N ALA A 273 -44.50 -36.88 3.12
CA ALA A 273 -44.33 -37.22 4.53
C ALA A 273 -45.65 -37.11 5.30
N SER A 274 -45.89 -38.07 6.20
CA SER A 274 -47.06 -38.09 7.07
C SER A 274 -46.64 -38.31 8.52
N LEU A 275 -46.99 -37.39 9.41
CA LEU A 275 -46.76 -37.54 10.85
C LEU A 275 -48.12 -37.57 11.55
N LEU A 276 -48.46 -38.72 12.13
CA LEU A 276 -49.78 -39.01 12.70
C LEU A 276 -49.64 -39.34 14.19
N ALA A 277 -50.24 -38.53 15.05
CA ALA A 277 -50.42 -38.85 16.47
C ALA A 277 -51.90 -38.64 16.84
N ALA A 278 -52.79 -39.31 16.13
CA ALA A 278 -54.23 -39.14 16.29
C ALA A 278 -54.82 -40.01 17.41
N GLY A 279 -55.93 -39.58 17.99
CA GLY A 279 -56.73 -40.41 18.89
C GLY A 279 -57.50 -41.49 18.13
N GLY A 280 -57.68 -42.65 18.76
CA GLY A 280 -58.47 -43.74 18.22
C GLY A 280 -59.96 -43.41 18.14
N ASN A 281 -60.64 -44.01 17.17
CA ASN A 281 -62.10 -43.92 17.07
C ASN A 281 -62.78 -44.79 18.13
N GLU A 282 -63.97 -44.43 18.57
CA GLU A 282 -64.80 -45.32 19.38
C GLU A 282 -65.29 -46.54 18.58
N GLY A 283 -65.71 -47.58 19.30
CA GLY A 283 -66.35 -48.74 18.70
C GLY A 283 -67.77 -48.46 18.22
N SER A 284 -68.31 -49.36 17.39
CA SER A 284 -69.74 -49.32 17.05
C SER A 284 -70.61 -49.93 18.15
N VAL A 285 -71.81 -49.38 18.36
CA VAL A 285 -72.77 -49.93 19.33
C VAL A 285 -73.32 -51.30 18.88
N GLY A 286 -73.58 -52.17 19.84
CA GLY A 286 -74.19 -53.48 19.58
C GLY A 286 -75.64 -53.38 19.11
N VAL A 287 -76.03 -54.24 18.16
CA VAL A 287 -77.40 -54.31 17.66
C VAL A 287 -78.27 -55.17 18.60
N GLY A 288 -79.43 -54.66 19.03
CA GLY A 288 -80.34 -55.36 19.95
C GLY A 288 -81.73 -54.72 20.04
N THR A 289 -82.55 -55.15 21.00
CA THR A 289 -83.87 -54.55 21.26
C THR A 289 -84.01 -54.10 22.72
N PRO A 290 -83.56 -52.88 23.09
CA PRO A 290 -82.99 -51.83 22.22
C PRO A 290 -81.52 -52.07 21.81
N ASN A 291 -80.99 -51.29 20.85
CA ASN A 291 -79.54 -51.24 20.59
C ASN A 291 -78.79 -50.79 21.85
N GLY A 292 -77.49 -51.08 21.91
CA GLY A 292 -76.64 -50.57 22.98
C GLY A 292 -76.58 -49.04 22.97
N ASP A 293 -76.41 -48.47 24.17
CA ASP A 293 -76.17 -47.04 24.31
C ASP A 293 -74.77 -46.69 23.79
N ASP A 294 -74.66 -45.53 23.16
CA ASP A 294 -73.39 -44.96 22.73
C ASP A 294 -72.76 -44.22 23.92
N VAL A 295 -71.77 -44.86 24.55
CA VAL A 295 -71.04 -44.35 25.73
C VAL A 295 -69.53 -44.29 25.49
N GLY A 296 -69.10 -44.74 24.32
CA GLY A 296 -67.75 -44.53 23.82
C GLY A 296 -67.44 -43.04 23.73
N VAL A 297 -66.15 -42.75 23.75
CA VAL A 297 -65.62 -41.46 23.36
C VAL A 297 -64.40 -41.73 22.49
N GLY A 298 -64.19 -40.88 21.50
CA GLY A 298 -62.93 -40.83 20.77
C GLY A 298 -61.76 -40.55 21.71
N GLY A 299 -60.60 -41.12 21.37
CA GLY A 299 -59.36 -40.83 22.09
C GLY A 299 -58.90 -39.39 21.89
N ASN A 300 -58.11 -38.89 22.82
CA ASN A 300 -57.42 -37.61 22.62
C ASN A 300 -56.31 -37.77 21.58
N GLY A 301 -56.02 -36.72 20.82
CA GLY A 301 -54.81 -36.64 20.01
C GLY A 301 -53.55 -36.58 20.88
N GLY A 302 -52.43 -36.98 20.30
CA GLY A 302 -51.12 -37.07 20.91
C GLY A 302 -50.25 -35.83 20.69
N THR A 303 -48.93 -36.00 20.71
CA THR A 303 -47.98 -34.89 20.53
C THR A 303 -47.08 -35.16 19.34
N ILE A 304 -46.89 -34.16 18.48
CA ILE A 304 -45.86 -34.15 17.45
C ILE A 304 -44.89 -33.02 17.77
N THR A 305 -43.60 -33.34 17.92
CA THR A 305 -42.53 -32.37 18.10
C THR A 305 -41.54 -32.51 16.95
N THR A 306 -41.34 -31.43 16.20
CA THR A 306 -40.20 -31.31 15.28
C THR A 306 -39.18 -30.39 15.92
N ASN A 307 -37.91 -30.76 15.86
CA ASN A 307 -36.84 -29.97 16.44
C ASN A 307 -35.63 -29.97 15.51
N GLN A 308 -35.00 -28.82 15.32
CA GLN A 308 -33.78 -28.72 14.54
C GLN A 308 -32.77 -27.83 15.26
N CYS A 309 -31.49 -28.01 14.94
CA CYS A 309 -30.43 -27.14 15.42
C CYS A 309 -30.75 -25.66 15.12
N PRO A 310 -30.49 -24.71 16.03
CA PRO A 310 -30.91 -23.30 15.89
C PRO A 310 -30.49 -22.60 14.59
N ASP A 311 -29.36 -23.01 14.02
CA ASP A 311 -28.78 -22.39 12.82
C ASP A 311 -29.33 -23.01 11.53
N PHE A 312 -30.24 -23.98 11.62
CA PHE A 312 -30.79 -24.73 10.50
C PHE A 312 -32.31 -24.63 10.41
N ALA A 313 -32.85 -24.93 9.23
CA ALA A 313 -34.26 -24.74 8.91
C ALA A 313 -35.08 -26.03 9.02
N LEU A 314 -36.31 -25.90 9.50
CA LEU A 314 -37.37 -26.87 9.21
C LEU A 314 -37.87 -26.61 7.79
N VAL A 315 -37.55 -27.51 6.85
CA VAL A 315 -37.99 -27.44 5.45
C VAL A 315 -39.23 -28.31 5.27
N ASP A 316 -40.40 -27.72 5.51
CA ASP A 316 -41.70 -28.36 5.25
C ASP A 316 -42.15 -28.12 3.80
N ASN A 317 -42.09 -29.18 2.98
CA ASN A 317 -42.51 -29.16 1.59
C ASN A 317 -43.99 -29.55 1.38
N GLY A 318 -44.82 -29.42 2.42
CA GLY A 318 -46.25 -29.73 2.40
C GLY A 318 -46.59 -31.09 3.02
N ALA A 319 -45.85 -31.48 4.05
CA ALA A 319 -46.08 -32.72 4.79
C ALA A 319 -47.47 -32.73 5.46
N PHE A 320 -48.05 -33.91 5.61
CA PHE A 320 -49.32 -34.09 6.32
C PHE A 320 -49.06 -34.33 7.81
N ILE A 321 -49.42 -33.35 8.65
CA ILE A 321 -49.27 -33.45 10.12
C ILE A 321 -50.65 -33.49 10.77
N SER A 322 -50.95 -34.56 11.51
CA SER A 322 -52.25 -34.74 12.16
C SER A 322 -52.13 -35.18 13.62
N VAL A 323 -52.70 -34.37 14.50
CA VAL A 323 -52.93 -34.68 15.92
C VAL A 323 -54.44 -34.73 16.23
N ALA A 324 -55.23 -35.19 15.27
CA ALA A 324 -56.68 -35.22 15.37
C ALA A 324 -57.16 -36.03 16.59
N GLU A 325 -58.27 -35.61 17.18
CA GLU A 325 -59.04 -36.43 18.12
C GLU A 325 -59.79 -37.56 17.39
N GLY A 326 -60.31 -38.53 18.14
CA GLY A 326 -61.20 -39.55 17.59
C GLY A 326 -62.51 -38.95 17.06
N LEU A 327 -63.17 -39.64 16.13
CA LEU A 327 -64.33 -39.12 15.37
C LEU A 327 -65.53 -38.65 16.23
N VAL A 328 -65.62 -39.08 17.50
CA VAL A 328 -66.75 -38.82 18.40
C VAL A 328 -66.25 -38.48 19.81
N GLY A 329 -65.64 -37.31 19.96
CA GLY A 329 -65.12 -36.82 21.23
C GLY A 329 -63.60 -37.00 21.38
N GLY A 330 -63.07 -36.53 22.50
CA GLY A 330 -61.63 -36.35 22.70
C GLY A 330 -61.22 -34.89 22.53
N VAL A 331 -59.94 -34.63 22.72
CA VAL A 331 -59.31 -33.31 22.52
C VAL A 331 -58.16 -33.49 21.54
N ALA A 332 -58.11 -32.67 20.49
CA ALA A 332 -56.99 -32.62 19.58
C ALA A 332 -55.67 -32.41 20.33
N GLY A 333 -54.62 -33.07 19.83
CA GLY A 333 -53.29 -33.03 20.40
C GLY A 333 -52.52 -31.75 20.09
N THR A 334 -51.20 -31.79 20.26
CA THR A 334 -50.34 -30.62 20.07
C THR A 334 -49.24 -30.88 19.05
N VAL A 335 -49.04 -29.91 18.15
CA VAL A 335 -47.87 -29.84 17.26
C VAL A 335 -46.97 -28.73 17.77
N THR A 336 -45.70 -29.05 18.03
CA THR A 336 -44.68 -28.09 18.47
C THR A 336 -43.49 -28.15 17.51
N ASN A 337 -43.08 -27.00 17.01
CA ASN A 337 -41.85 -26.86 16.23
C ASN A 337 -40.86 -26.09 17.09
N LEU A 338 -39.70 -26.69 17.35
CA LEU A 338 -38.64 -26.15 18.17
C LEU A 338 -37.40 -25.88 17.31
N ASP A 339 -36.65 -24.84 17.67
CA ASP A 339 -35.41 -24.39 17.03
C ASP A 339 -34.24 -24.48 18.02
N ASN A 340 -34.27 -25.47 18.92
CA ASN A 340 -33.28 -25.65 19.98
C ASN A 340 -32.77 -27.09 20.06
N GLY A 341 -32.77 -27.77 18.91
CA GLY A 341 -32.34 -29.15 18.78
C GLY A 341 -30.87 -29.34 19.12
N PRO A 342 -30.46 -30.56 19.49
CA PRO A 342 -29.05 -30.90 19.56
C PRO A 342 -28.45 -30.74 18.15
N CYS A 343 -27.29 -30.12 18.05
CA CYS A 343 -26.58 -29.94 16.79
C CYS A 343 -25.59 -31.09 16.59
N CYS A 344 -25.14 -31.33 15.37
CA CYS A 344 -24.05 -32.28 15.11
C CYS A 344 -22.81 -31.55 14.59
N PRO A 345 -22.02 -30.92 15.48
CA PRO A 345 -20.81 -30.26 15.07
C PRO A 345 -19.77 -31.31 14.63
N CYS A 346 -19.01 -30.94 13.63
CA CYS A 346 -17.74 -31.54 13.27
C CYS A 346 -16.73 -30.39 13.38
N GLN A 347 -15.88 -30.46 14.39
CA GLN A 347 -14.88 -29.43 14.66
C GLN A 347 -13.51 -30.05 14.44
N ILE A 348 -12.67 -29.34 13.72
CA ILE A 348 -11.30 -29.74 13.45
C ILE A 348 -10.36 -28.72 14.09
N GLN A 349 -9.25 -29.20 14.63
CA GLN A 349 -8.16 -28.36 15.08
C GLN A 349 -6.87 -28.91 14.46
N ILE A 350 -6.15 -28.07 13.72
CA ILE A 350 -4.78 -28.36 13.33
C ILE A 350 -3.82 -27.73 14.35
N THR A 351 -2.72 -28.41 14.63
CA THR A 351 -1.62 -27.89 15.43
C THR A 351 -0.32 -28.19 14.73
N LYS A 352 0.54 -27.19 14.62
CA LYS A 352 1.84 -27.27 13.98
C LYS A 352 2.91 -26.77 14.94
N THR A 353 3.91 -27.61 15.14
CA THR A 353 5.05 -27.30 15.99
C THR A 353 6.34 -27.70 15.29
N VAL A 354 7.46 -27.12 15.72
CA VAL A 354 8.78 -27.30 15.11
C VAL A 354 9.82 -27.64 16.19
N ALA A 355 10.78 -28.49 15.85
CA ALA A 355 11.90 -28.87 16.70
C ALA A 355 13.21 -28.81 15.90
N LEU A 356 14.32 -28.54 16.58
CA LEU A 356 15.66 -28.66 16.01
C LEU A 356 16.02 -30.12 15.73
N ASP A 357 16.71 -30.34 14.62
CA ASP A 357 17.41 -31.57 14.21
C ASP A 357 18.86 -31.18 13.93
N ASP A 358 19.71 -31.32 14.95
CA ASP A 358 21.08 -30.81 14.94
C ASP A 358 21.97 -31.57 13.95
N ASN A 359 21.51 -32.73 13.49
CA ASN A 359 22.30 -33.64 12.67
C ASN A 359 21.69 -33.92 11.29
N CYS A 360 20.54 -33.30 10.98
CA CYS A 360 19.82 -33.39 9.72
C CYS A 360 19.48 -34.83 9.31
N ASP A 361 19.22 -35.73 10.27
CA ASP A 361 18.82 -37.12 9.98
C ASP A 361 17.30 -37.31 9.81
N GLY A 362 16.54 -36.23 9.94
CA GLY A 362 15.09 -36.21 9.86
C GLY A 362 14.40 -36.59 11.18
N VAL A 363 15.15 -36.63 12.29
CA VAL A 363 14.63 -36.89 13.64
C VAL A 363 14.90 -35.68 14.52
N ALA A 364 13.84 -35.15 15.15
CA ALA A 364 13.98 -34.07 16.11
C ALA A 364 14.89 -34.46 17.30
N ASP A 365 15.92 -33.65 17.55
CA ASP A 365 16.83 -33.78 18.69
C ASP A 365 16.28 -33.09 19.95
N GLY A 366 15.30 -32.18 19.79
CA GLY A 366 14.65 -31.40 20.84
C GLY A 366 13.13 -31.60 20.97
N PRO A 367 12.48 -30.90 21.93
CA PRO A 367 11.03 -30.85 22.00
C PRO A 367 10.44 -30.02 20.86
N PHE A 368 9.23 -30.36 20.43
CA PHE A 368 8.45 -29.56 19.50
C PHE A 368 7.84 -28.34 20.21
N LEU A 369 8.03 -27.15 19.63
CA LEU A 369 7.62 -25.84 20.14
C LEU A 369 6.92 -25.03 19.03
N GLU A 370 6.26 -23.92 19.37
CA GLU A 370 5.67 -23.00 18.38
C GLU A 370 6.75 -22.23 17.59
N SER A 371 7.95 -22.08 18.18
CA SER A 371 9.11 -21.48 17.53
C SER A 371 10.43 -22.09 17.99
N VAL A 372 11.41 -22.12 17.08
CA VAL A 372 12.81 -22.44 17.38
C VAL A 372 13.74 -21.44 16.70
N ASP A 373 14.89 -21.18 17.31
CA ASP A 373 16.00 -20.44 16.69
C ASP A 373 17.06 -21.45 16.24
N GLN A 374 17.46 -21.35 14.98
CA GLN A 374 18.37 -22.28 14.32
C GLN A 374 19.76 -21.67 14.20
N ASP A 375 20.78 -22.43 14.62
CA ASP A 375 22.18 -22.13 14.34
C ASP A 375 22.56 -22.56 12.92
N GLU A 376 23.63 -21.98 12.38
CA GLU A 376 24.18 -22.37 11.08
C GLU A 376 24.53 -23.88 11.04
N GLY A 377 23.96 -24.60 10.08
CA GLY A 377 24.20 -26.04 9.88
C GLY A 377 23.27 -27.01 10.62
N GLN A 378 22.29 -26.52 11.39
CA GLN A 378 21.21 -27.36 11.94
C GLN A 378 20.07 -27.53 10.91
N CYS A 379 19.18 -28.50 11.08
CA CYS A 379 17.91 -28.66 10.36
C CYS A 379 16.72 -28.55 11.31
N VAL A 380 15.49 -28.54 10.77
CA VAL A 380 14.26 -28.58 11.58
C VAL A 380 13.31 -29.69 11.13
N VAL A 381 12.56 -30.22 12.09
CA VAL A 381 11.46 -31.16 11.85
C VAL A 381 10.17 -30.51 12.32
N TYR A 382 9.13 -30.57 11.49
CA TYR A 382 7.79 -30.12 11.84
C TYR A 382 6.91 -31.30 12.26
N GLN A 383 6.12 -31.10 13.31
CA GLN A 383 5.04 -32.00 13.70
C GLN A 383 3.71 -31.31 13.41
N ILE A 384 2.96 -31.87 12.46
CA ILE A 384 1.61 -31.42 12.12
C ILE A 384 0.63 -32.44 12.68
N CYS A 385 -0.25 -32.02 13.58
CA CYS A 385 -1.29 -32.84 14.17
C CYS A 385 -2.65 -32.28 13.77
N VAL A 386 -3.57 -33.17 13.40
CA VAL A 386 -4.97 -32.81 13.16
C VAL A 386 -5.83 -33.59 14.15
N GLU A 387 -6.68 -32.88 14.88
CA GLU A 387 -7.60 -33.41 15.88
C GLU A 387 -9.04 -33.13 15.48
N ASN A 388 -9.90 -34.13 15.61
CA ASN A 388 -11.34 -33.92 15.56
C ASN A 388 -11.82 -33.55 16.97
N THR A 389 -11.97 -32.25 17.22
CA THR A 389 -12.31 -31.69 18.54
C THR A 389 -13.79 -31.76 18.87
N ALA A 390 -14.61 -32.40 18.04
CA ALA A 390 -16.00 -32.69 18.34
C ALA A 390 -16.08 -33.64 19.55
N ALA A 391 -16.02 -33.07 20.75
CA ALA A 391 -16.01 -33.82 22.00
C ALA A 391 -17.43 -34.20 22.45
N ASN A 392 -17.52 -35.29 23.22
CA ASN A 392 -18.71 -35.88 23.84
C ASN A 392 -19.60 -34.87 24.60
N GLY A 393 -20.46 -34.15 23.88
CA GLY A 393 -21.53 -33.31 24.39
C GLY A 393 -22.90 -33.99 24.29
N ILE A 394 -23.96 -33.22 24.46
CA ILE A 394 -25.34 -33.61 24.06
C ILE A 394 -25.53 -33.67 22.53
N ASN A 395 -24.50 -33.27 21.79
CA ASN A 395 -24.39 -33.31 20.34
C ASN A 395 -23.80 -34.66 19.91
N LEU A 396 -24.20 -35.21 18.77
CA LEU A 396 -23.56 -36.40 18.19
C LEU A 396 -22.33 -35.93 17.39
N PRO A 397 -21.10 -36.18 17.87
CA PRO A 397 -19.90 -35.78 17.14
C PRO A 397 -19.70 -36.70 15.92
N GLN A 398 -19.21 -36.15 14.82
CA GLN A 398 -19.05 -36.87 13.54
C GLN A 398 -17.58 -37.18 13.26
N THR A 399 -17.29 -38.31 12.60
CA THR A 399 -15.99 -38.59 11.99
C THR A 399 -15.71 -37.58 10.87
N LEU A 400 -14.46 -37.11 10.77
CA LEU A 400 -13.98 -36.33 9.63
C LEU A 400 -13.44 -37.31 8.58
N LEU A 401 -13.86 -37.18 7.34
CA LEU A 401 -13.45 -38.02 6.22
C LEU A 401 -12.41 -37.33 5.36
N ASP A 402 -11.47 -38.13 4.83
CA ASP A 402 -10.51 -37.72 3.81
C ASP A 402 -9.80 -36.40 4.16
N VAL A 403 -9.29 -36.29 5.39
CA VAL A 403 -8.61 -35.07 5.85
C VAL A 403 -7.31 -34.87 5.06
N LEU A 404 -7.20 -33.73 4.37
CA LEU A 404 -6.04 -33.35 3.56
C LEU A 404 -5.42 -32.06 4.10
N VAL A 405 -4.10 -32.03 4.24
CA VAL A 405 -3.35 -30.83 4.68
C VAL A 405 -2.41 -30.36 3.57
N ASP A 406 -2.40 -29.06 3.34
CA ASP A 406 -1.47 -28.34 2.47
C ASP A 406 -0.47 -27.55 3.33
N ASP A 407 0.79 -27.52 2.88
CA ASP A 407 1.83 -26.64 3.41
C ASP A 407 2.74 -26.25 2.26
N THR A 408 2.47 -25.06 1.71
CA THR A 408 3.17 -24.59 0.52
C THR A 408 4.65 -24.29 0.76
N HIS A 409 5.03 -23.99 2.01
CA HIS A 409 6.42 -23.68 2.37
C HIS A 409 7.26 -24.97 2.47
N LEU A 410 6.66 -26.06 2.97
CA LEU A 410 7.28 -27.39 3.00
C LEU A 410 7.09 -28.19 1.70
N GLY A 411 6.43 -27.62 0.69
CA GLY A 411 6.11 -28.32 -0.56
C GLY A 411 5.12 -29.47 -0.38
N ILE A 412 4.39 -29.51 0.73
CA ILE A 412 3.33 -30.48 0.98
C ILE A 412 2.08 -29.99 0.26
N SER A 413 1.53 -30.84 -0.60
CA SER A 413 0.21 -30.60 -1.19
C SER A 413 -0.64 -31.85 -1.08
N LEU A 414 -1.83 -31.70 -0.49
CA LEU A 414 -2.85 -32.71 -0.28
C LEU A 414 -2.32 -33.94 0.48
N ALA A 415 -1.56 -33.72 1.56
CA ALA A 415 -1.09 -34.81 2.41
C ALA A 415 -2.27 -35.46 3.15
N PRO A 416 -2.50 -36.78 3.00
CA PRO A 416 -3.64 -37.45 3.61
C PRO A 416 -3.37 -37.75 5.08
N PHE A 417 -4.24 -37.26 5.96
CA PHE A 417 -4.32 -37.64 7.38
C PHE A 417 -5.34 -38.77 7.62
N GLY A 418 -6.12 -39.12 6.60
CA GLY A 418 -7.14 -40.17 6.65
C GLY A 418 -8.40 -39.72 7.40
N ASP A 419 -9.21 -40.69 7.79
CA ASP A 419 -10.43 -40.42 8.57
C ASP A 419 -10.08 -40.23 10.05
N ILE A 420 -10.67 -39.22 10.69
CA ILE A 420 -10.40 -38.87 12.09
C ILE A 420 -11.71 -38.95 12.89
N ALA A 421 -11.85 -40.00 13.70
CA ALA A 421 -13.02 -40.18 14.55
C ALA A 421 -13.10 -39.10 15.65
N PRO A 422 -14.29 -38.85 16.22
CA PRO A 422 -14.46 -37.89 17.31
C PRO A 422 -13.48 -38.07 18.48
N GLY A 423 -12.71 -37.01 18.78
CA GLY A 423 -11.71 -37.00 19.84
C GLY A 423 -10.39 -37.68 19.50
N ASP A 424 -10.23 -38.24 18.30
CA ASP A 424 -8.96 -38.77 17.82
C ASP A 424 -8.09 -37.64 17.26
N GLN A 425 -6.76 -37.86 17.35
CA GLN A 425 -5.73 -36.99 16.79
C GLN A 425 -4.76 -37.83 15.95
N VAL A 426 -4.43 -37.34 14.76
CA VAL A 426 -3.45 -37.94 13.87
C VAL A 426 -2.32 -36.95 13.65
N CYS A 427 -1.07 -37.38 13.87
CA CYS A 427 0.10 -36.54 13.66
C CYS A 427 1.01 -37.12 12.57
N GLN A 428 1.60 -36.24 11.77
CA GLN A 428 2.66 -36.55 10.81
C GLN A 428 3.88 -35.68 11.08
N PHE A 429 5.06 -36.26 10.88
CA PHE A 429 6.33 -35.56 10.95
C PHE A 429 6.80 -35.26 9.53
N VAL A 430 7.19 -34.01 9.30
CA VAL A 430 7.66 -33.54 8.00
C VAL A 430 9.02 -32.92 8.20
N THR A 431 10.00 -33.46 7.49
CA THR A 431 11.35 -32.92 7.42
C THR A 431 11.40 -31.77 6.42
N SER A 432 12.16 -30.71 6.72
CA SER A 432 12.54 -29.76 5.68
C SER A 432 13.47 -30.49 4.70
N ASP A 433 12.95 -31.00 3.59
CA ASP A 433 13.63 -31.88 2.61
C ASP A 433 14.77 -31.20 1.81
N ILE A 434 15.47 -30.23 2.39
CA ILE A 434 16.75 -29.72 1.89
C ILE A 434 17.85 -30.38 2.74
N PRO A 435 18.29 -31.61 2.40
CA PRO A 435 19.47 -32.18 3.03
C PRO A 435 20.67 -31.27 2.69
N ALA A 436 21.45 -30.91 3.71
CA ALA A 436 22.68 -30.13 3.60
C ALA A 436 23.64 -30.66 2.50
N ASP A 437 23.50 -31.92 2.11
CA ASP A 437 24.22 -32.62 1.04
C ASP A 437 24.06 -32.01 -0.37
N ASN A 438 23.01 -31.20 -0.62
CA ASN A 438 22.79 -30.52 -1.92
C ASN A 438 23.37 -29.09 -1.98
N CYS A 439 24.03 -28.59 -0.93
CA CYS A 439 24.78 -27.32 -0.94
C CYS A 439 26.14 -27.49 -1.68
N THR A 440 26.14 -28.00 -2.92
CA THR A 440 27.37 -28.55 -3.54
C THR A 440 28.42 -27.53 -4.01
N ASP A 441 28.17 -26.22 -3.92
CA ASP A 441 29.10 -25.20 -4.42
C ASP A 441 29.59 -24.18 -3.38
N ASP A 442 29.03 -24.14 -2.16
CA ASP A 442 29.53 -23.31 -1.06
C ASP A 442 29.16 -23.91 0.31
N PRO A 443 30.12 -24.44 1.10
CA PRO A 443 29.87 -25.06 2.39
C PRO A 443 29.43 -24.08 3.50
N ASP A 444 29.47 -22.77 3.24
CA ASP A 444 29.03 -21.71 4.17
C ASP A 444 27.64 -21.14 3.76
N ALA A 445 26.90 -21.81 2.86
CA ALA A 445 25.66 -21.29 2.26
C ALA A 445 24.39 -22.13 2.50
N CYS A 446 24.39 -23.08 3.44
CA CYS A 446 23.12 -23.64 3.90
C CYS A 446 22.52 -22.64 4.92
N VAL A 447 22.11 -21.48 4.40
CA VAL A 447 21.67 -20.34 5.21
C VAL A 447 20.26 -20.60 5.69
N CYS A 448 20.05 -20.35 6.98
CA CYS A 448 18.76 -20.28 7.64
C CYS A 448 17.68 -19.53 6.82
N GLU A 449 18.04 -18.64 5.89
CA GLU A 449 17.17 -17.97 4.91
C GLU A 449 16.17 -18.87 4.15
N GLU A 450 16.47 -20.15 3.89
CA GLU A 450 15.54 -21.03 3.15
C GLU A 450 14.39 -21.59 4.02
N VAL A 451 14.58 -21.64 5.33
CA VAL A 451 13.60 -22.16 6.31
C VAL A 451 13.15 -21.12 7.33
N GLN A 452 13.78 -19.93 7.33
CA GLN A 452 13.46 -18.82 8.21
C GLN A 452 12.06 -18.28 7.91
N GLY A 453 11.36 -18.00 9.00
CA GLY A 453 10.09 -17.29 8.99
C GLY A 453 8.91 -18.18 9.31
N MET A 454 7.76 -17.66 8.92
CA MET A 454 6.46 -18.14 9.34
C MET A 454 5.97 -19.23 8.41
N ASN A 455 5.80 -20.44 8.93
CA ASN A 455 5.44 -21.61 8.15
C ASN A 455 4.05 -22.13 8.56
N THR A 456 3.05 -22.00 7.68
CA THR A 456 1.64 -22.32 7.96
C THR A 456 1.19 -23.61 7.27
N ALA A 457 0.66 -24.55 8.04
CA ALA A 457 -0.08 -25.69 7.50
C ALA A 457 -1.58 -25.35 7.50
N VAL A 458 -2.28 -25.73 6.43
CA VAL A 458 -3.70 -25.46 6.23
C VAL A 458 -4.43 -26.75 5.92
N VAL A 459 -5.55 -27.01 6.59
CA VAL A 459 -6.45 -28.10 6.22
C VAL A 459 -7.15 -27.71 4.93
N SER A 460 -6.87 -28.44 3.87
CA SER A 460 -7.38 -28.19 2.50
C SER A 460 -8.67 -28.93 2.19
N ASN A 461 -8.95 -30.02 2.93
CA ASN A 461 -10.21 -30.76 2.90
C ASN A 461 -10.43 -31.47 4.23
N ALA A 462 -11.65 -31.45 4.76
CA ALA A 462 -12.06 -32.28 5.90
C ALA A 462 -13.60 -32.39 5.92
N ASP A 463 -14.16 -33.43 5.31
CA ASP A 463 -15.62 -33.54 5.18
C ASP A 463 -16.23 -34.24 6.40
N CYS A 464 -17.33 -33.69 6.92
CA CYS A 464 -18.04 -34.29 8.03
C CYS A 464 -18.86 -35.52 7.56
N ALA A 465 -18.56 -36.71 8.08
CA ALA A 465 -19.06 -37.98 7.53
C ALA A 465 -20.59 -38.04 7.28
N ALA A 466 -21.40 -37.48 8.19
CA ALA A 466 -22.85 -37.58 8.06
C ALA A 466 -23.47 -36.49 7.18
N THR A 467 -22.75 -35.39 6.93
CA THR A 467 -23.31 -34.19 6.29
C THR A 467 -22.60 -33.78 5.01
N ALA A 468 -21.39 -34.28 4.79
CA ALA A 468 -20.48 -33.93 3.69
C ALA A 468 -20.17 -32.42 3.61
N ASP A 469 -20.36 -31.69 4.70
CA ASP A 469 -19.94 -30.30 4.80
C ASP A 469 -18.46 -30.24 5.20
N ASP A 470 -17.77 -29.19 4.74
CA ASP A 470 -16.37 -28.93 5.08
C ASP A 470 -16.28 -28.45 6.54
N ALA A 471 -15.62 -29.25 7.39
CA ALA A 471 -15.42 -28.97 8.80
C ALA A 471 -14.68 -27.64 9.03
N CYS A 472 -13.91 -27.13 8.07
CA CYS A 472 -13.27 -25.83 8.16
C CYS A 472 -14.22 -24.64 8.08
N LEU A 473 -15.46 -24.86 7.62
CA LEU A 473 -16.50 -23.84 7.59
C LEU A 473 -17.39 -23.88 8.85
N GLU A 474 -17.25 -24.90 9.68
CA GLU A 474 -18.04 -25.09 10.89
C GLU A 474 -17.55 -24.17 12.02
N ALA A 475 -18.49 -23.68 12.81
CA ALA A 475 -18.17 -22.74 13.89
C ALA A 475 -17.32 -23.42 14.98
N GLY A 476 -16.14 -22.84 15.26
CA GLY A 476 -15.22 -23.32 16.29
C GLY A 476 -14.11 -24.25 15.77
N SER A 477 -14.05 -24.52 14.47
CA SER A 477 -12.91 -25.16 13.83
C SER A 477 -11.74 -24.19 13.69
N ASP A 478 -10.53 -24.74 13.74
CA ASP A 478 -9.26 -24.06 13.50
C ASP A 478 -8.48 -24.83 12.42
N CYS A 479 -8.40 -24.25 11.23
CA CYS A 479 -7.96 -24.94 10.01
C CYS A 479 -6.63 -24.46 9.46
N ASP A 480 -5.97 -23.53 10.14
CA ASP A 480 -4.58 -23.23 9.88
C ASP A 480 -3.81 -23.16 11.20
N ASP A 481 -2.55 -23.58 11.18
CA ASP A 481 -1.65 -23.33 12.28
C ASP A 481 -0.23 -23.12 11.77
N THR A 482 0.53 -22.37 12.55
CA THR A 482 1.79 -21.78 12.12
C THR A 482 2.89 -22.06 13.12
N ALA A 483 4.05 -22.49 12.62
CA ALA A 483 5.29 -22.56 13.38
C ALA A 483 6.34 -21.62 12.79
N ASN A 484 7.17 -21.01 13.64
CA ASN A 484 8.16 -20.02 13.22
C ASN A 484 9.60 -20.52 13.44
N VAL A 485 10.48 -20.29 12.46
CA VAL A 485 11.92 -20.56 12.59
C VAL A 485 12.67 -19.22 12.53
N GLY A 486 13.39 -18.89 13.60
CA GLY A 486 14.30 -17.75 13.68
C GLY A 486 15.74 -18.16 13.36
N CYS A 487 16.57 -17.17 12.99
CA CYS A 487 18.01 -17.36 12.81
C CYS A 487 18.74 -16.54 13.86
N VAL A 488 19.76 -17.11 14.50
CA VAL A 488 20.63 -16.37 15.41
C VAL A 488 21.52 -15.43 14.59
N GLY A 489 21.24 -14.12 14.62
CA GLY A 489 21.87 -13.12 13.75
C GLY A 489 23.10 -12.43 14.35
N CYS A 490 24.05 -12.06 13.49
CA CYS A 490 25.19 -11.20 13.80
C CYS A 490 24.89 -9.80 13.22
N SER A 491 24.83 -8.73 14.03
CA SER A 491 24.51 -7.39 13.51
C SER A 491 25.11 -6.27 14.36
N VAL A 492 25.52 -5.18 13.72
CA VAL A 492 26.12 -3.99 14.34
C VAL A 492 25.49 -2.71 13.77
N ASP A 493 25.39 -1.67 14.57
CA ASP A 493 24.97 -0.32 14.16
C ASP A 493 25.98 0.71 14.68
N ILE A 494 26.38 1.65 13.83
CA ILE A 494 27.27 2.76 14.18
C ILE A 494 26.49 4.07 14.06
N GLN A 495 26.75 4.99 14.99
CA GLN A 495 26.23 6.35 14.95
C GLN A 495 27.38 7.34 15.14
N LYS A 496 27.44 8.36 14.30
CA LYS A 496 28.41 9.43 14.32
C LYS A 496 27.67 10.76 14.42
N THR A 497 28.07 11.55 15.39
CA THR A 497 27.45 12.84 15.68
C THR A 497 28.54 13.87 15.98
N VAL A 498 28.18 15.15 15.93
CA VAL A 498 29.05 16.31 16.13
C VAL A 498 28.39 17.32 17.04
N ALA A 499 29.18 18.07 17.80
CA ALA A 499 28.73 19.13 18.69
C ALA A 499 29.65 20.35 18.58
N LEU A 500 29.08 21.52 18.89
CA LEU A 500 29.83 22.77 19.02
C LEU A 500 30.80 22.71 20.22
N ASP A 501 31.97 23.32 20.06
CA ASP A 501 32.99 23.55 21.09
C ASP A 501 33.53 24.98 20.92
N ASP A 502 32.74 25.95 21.36
CA ASP A 502 32.97 27.40 21.16
C ASP A 502 34.13 27.94 22.02
N ASN A 503 34.79 27.05 22.78
CA ASN A 503 35.94 27.42 23.58
C ASN A 503 37.17 26.54 23.30
N CYS A 504 37.05 25.65 22.31
CA CYS A 504 38.07 24.74 21.81
C CYS A 504 38.73 23.90 22.92
N ASP A 505 38.03 23.54 23.99
CA ASP A 505 38.60 22.78 25.11
C ASP A 505 38.44 21.26 25.00
N GLY A 506 37.87 20.79 23.89
CA GLY A 506 37.56 19.39 23.62
C GLY A 506 36.31 18.89 24.33
N VAL A 507 35.57 19.78 25.01
CA VAL A 507 34.30 19.45 25.65
C VAL A 507 33.18 20.09 24.85
N ALA A 508 32.25 19.26 24.39
CA ALA A 508 31.05 19.74 23.71
C ALA A 508 30.29 20.75 24.59
N ASP A 509 30.09 21.95 24.05
CA ASP A 509 29.28 23.02 24.65
C ASP A 509 27.78 22.80 24.40
N GLY A 510 27.46 21.90 23.46
CA GLY A 510 26.11 21.51 23.07
C GLY A 510 25.85 20.00 23.04
N PRO A 511 24.63 19.57 22.67
CA PRO A 511 24.35 18.17 22.42
C PRO A 511 25.04 17.70 21.13
N PHE A 512 25.41 16.41 21.09
CA PHE A 512 25.82 15.76 19.85
C PHE A 512 24.60 15.52 18.94
N VAL A 513 24.73 15.92 17.67
CA VAL A 513 23.70 15.87 16.63
C VAL A 513 24.33 15.50 15.27
N ASP A 514 23.54 15.16 14.27
CA ASP A 514 24.06 14.71 12.95
C ASP A 514 24.70 15.85 12.15
N SER A 515 24.35 17.12 12.46
CA SER A 515 24.89 18.28 11.76
C SER A 515 24.99 19.50 12.68
N VAL A 516 26.09 20.25 12.58
CA VAL A 516 26.23 21.57 13.23
C VAL A 516 26.64 22.64 12.23
N THR A 517 26.28 23.87 12.55
CA THR A 517 26.75 25.08 11.87
C THR A 517 27.59 25.87 12.88
N GLN A 518 28.84 26.18 12.55
CA GLN A 518 29.82 26.77 13.47
C GLN A 518 30.52 27.99 12.85
N ASP A 519 30.97 28.93 13.67
CA ASP A 519 31.69 30.12 13.22
C ASP A 519 33.08 29.77 12.64
N GLU A 520 33.50 30.52 11.62
CA GLU A 520 34.85 30.41 11.05
C GLU A 520 35.92 30.71 12.12
N GLY A 521 36.61 29.67 12.60
CA GLY A 521 37.66 29.76 13.62
C GLY A 521 37.27 29.25 15.01
N GLU A 522 36.01 28.86 15.21
CA GLU A 522 35.56 28.11 16.39
C GLU A 522 35.66 26.59 16.14
N CYS A 523 35.61 25.80 17.22
CA CYS A 523 35.88 24.38 17.17
C CYS A 523 34.61 23.51 17.26
N VAL A 524 34.75 22.25 16.84
CA VAL A 524 33.75 21.19 16.99
C VAL A 524 34.39 19.92 17.54
N VAL A 525 33.57 19.06 18.12
CA VAL A 525 33.97 17.72 18.59
C VAL A 525 33.01 16.66 18.06
N TYR A 526 33.53 15.47 17.76
CA TYR A 526 32.73 14.36 17.24
C TYR A 526 32.51 13.30 18.31
N GLN A 527 31.40 12.58 18.23
CA GLN A 527 31.13 11.38 19.02
C GLN A 527 30.77 10.23 18.08
N ILE A 528 31.43 9.09 18.29
CA ILE A 528 31.14 7.84 17.59
C ILE A 528 30.61 6.85 18.63
N CYS A 529 29.45 6.27 18.36
CA CYS A 529 28.81 5.24 19.17
C CYS A 529 28.65 3.96 18.34
N VAL A 530 28.95 2.80 18.94
CA VAL A 530 28.72 1.49 18.31
C VAL A 530 27.79 0.65 19.17
N ALA A 531 26.78 0.05 18.54
CA ALA A 531 25.77 -0.78 19.17
C ALA A 531 25.77 -2.19 18.55
N ASN A 532 25.67 -3.21 19.42
CA ASN A 532 25.44 -4.58 18.99
C ASN A 532 23.93 -4.81 18.86
N THR A 533 23.47 -4.99 17.62
CA THR A 533 22.05 -5.23 17.30
C THR A 533 21.74 -6.70 17.02
N GLY A 534 22.76 -7.57 17.04
CA GLY A 534 22.62 -9.01 16.92
C GLY A 534 22.45 -9.72 18.27
N ASP A 535 22.26 -11.04 18.18
CA ASP A 535 21.98 -11.91 19.33
C ASP A 535 23.25 -12.51 19.97
N GLN A 536 24.43 -12.18 19.42
CA GLN A 536 25.73 -12.67 19.86
C GLN A 536 26.63 -11.49 20.28
N ASP A 537 27.54 -11.71 21.22
CA ASP A 537 28.54 -10.70 21.60
C ASP A 537 29.49 -10.37 20.43
N LEU A 538 29.72 -9.08 20.16
CA LEU A 538 30.69 -8.61 19.18
C LEU A 538 32.12 -8.57 19.78
N ASP A 539 32.94 -9.43 19.20
CA ASP A 539 34.38 -9.70 19.25
C ASP A 539 35.11 -9.71 20.60
N ALA A 540 35.91 -10.77 20.78
CA ALA A 540 36.92 -10.99 21.82
C ALA A 540 38.29 -10.31 21.55
N SER A 541 38.49 -9.68 20.38
CA SER A 541 39.73 -8.97 19.96
C SER A 541 39.58 -7.44 19.82
N GLY A 542 38.35 -6.92 19.70
CA GLY A 542 37.99 -5.50 19.74
C GLY A 542 37.22 -5.05 18.50
N VAL A 543 36.11 -4.30 18.67
CA VAL A 543 35.39 -3.66 17.56
C VAL A 543 36.18 -2.43 17.07
N GLU A 544 36.62 -2.40 15.81
CA GLU A 544 37.49 -1.35 15.26
C GLU A 544 36.75 -0.41 14.30
N VAL A 545 36.86 0.91 14.51
CA VAL A 545 36.29 1.96 13.64
C VAL A 545 37.37 2.86 13.04
N ASN A 546 37.21 3.24 11.77
CA ASN A 546 38.03 4.21 11.07
C ASN A 546 37.27 5.50 10.77
N ASP A 547 38.00 6.61 10.75
CA ASP A 547 37.52 7.90 10.27
C ASP A 547 38.66 8.59 9.55
N ALA A 548 38.58 8.60 8.22
CA ALA A 548 39.64 9.12 7.37
C ALA A 548 39.76 10.65 7.46
N THR A 549 38.65 11.36 7.69
CA THR A 549 38.61 12.83 7.73
C THR A 549 39.27 13.36 9.00
N LEU A 550 39.02 12.72 10.16
CA LEU A 550 39.73 13.03 11.41
C LEU A 550 41.15 12.41 11.46
N GLY A 551 41.45 11.47 10.56
CA GLY A 551 42.70 10.72 10.56
C GLY A 551 42.79 9.70 11.70
N VAL A 552 41.64 9.20 12.18
CA VAL A 552 41.53 8.14 13.17
C VAL A 552 41.55 6.79 12.48
N VAL A 553 42.43 5.89 12.94
CA VAL A 553 42.60 4.55 12.38
C VAL A 553 42.59 3.53 13.51
N ASN A 554 41.75 2.50 13.37
CA ASN A 554 41.53 1.39 14.30
C ASN A 554 41.18 1.87 15.71
N LEU A 555 40.17 2.73 15.81
CA LEU A 555 39.59 3.11 17.10
C LEU A 555 38.89 1.91 17.71
N ASP A 556 39.39 1.43 18.85
CA ASP A 556 38.92 0.21 19.50
C ASP A 556 37.80 0.50 20.51
N PHE A 557 36.63 -0.12 20.29
CA PHE A 557 35.45 -0.09 21.17
C PHE A 557 35.35 -1.29 22.11
N GLY A 558 36.31 -2.23 22.04
CA GLY A 558 36.34 -3.44 22.86
C GLY A 558 35.23 -4.43 22.50
N THR A 559 34.88 -5.30 23.46
CA THR A 559 33.79 -6.28 23.32
C THR A 559 32.44 -5.62 23.65
N ILE A 560 31.46 -5.78 22.77
CA ILE A 560 30.09 -5.25 22.95
C ILE A 560 29.12 -6.42 23.08
N ALA A 561 28.62 -6.65 24.29
CA ALA A 561 27.70 -7.76 24.55
C ALA A 561 26.33 -7.55 23.86
N SER A 562 25.66 -8.64 23.49
CA SER A 562 24.31 -8.55 22.92
C SER A 562 23.34 -7.88 23.90
N GLY A 563 22.55 -6.93 23.39
CA GLY A 563 21.60 -6.14 24.19
C GLY A 563 22.25 -5.14 25.16
N ALA A 564 23.56 -4.87 25.05
CA ALA A 564 24.21 -3.81 25.80
C ALA A 564 23.83 -2.42 25.25
N GLU A 565 23.91 -1.39 26.10
CA GLU A 565 23.81 0.00 25.65
C GLU A 565 24.99 0.35 24.70
N PRO A 566 24.78 1.24 23.71
CA PRO A 566 25.84 1.64 22.79
C PRO A 566 27.09 2.16 23.51
N VAL A 567 28.28 1.80 23.00
CA VAL A 567 29.57 2.28 23.53
C VAL A 567 29.99 3.49 22.72
N CYS A 568 30.17 4.64 23.37
CA CYS A 568 30.50 5.91 22.70
C CYS A 568 31.89 6.43 23.09
N GLN A 569 32.60 7.03 22.13
CA GLN A 569 33.88 7.73 22.30
C GLN A 569 33.83 9.11 21.63
N VAL A 570 34.46 10.12 22.24
CA VAL A 570 34.53 11.50 21.75
C VAL A 570 35.90 11.75 21.12
N ILE A 571 35.93 12.30 19.90
CA ILE A 571 37.14 12.57 19.13
C ILE A 571 37.29 14.09 18.99
N PRO A 572 38.47 14.69 19.28
CA PRO A 572 39.79 14.09 19.53
C PRO A 572 40.07 13.52 20.95
N VAL A 573 39.20 13.74 21.94
CA VAL A 573 39.53 13.47 23.36
C VAL A 573 39.92 12.00 23.66
N ASP A 574 39.34 11.04 22.94
CA ASP A 574 39.57 9.60 23.09
C ASP A 574 40.52 9.02 22.02
N ALA A 575 40.86 9.78 20.96
CA ALA A 575 41.73 9.33 19.87
C ALA A 575 42.49 10.47 19.20
N SER A 576 43.71 10.21 18.74
CA SER A 576 44.51 11.24 18.06
C SER A 576 43.95 11.59 16.67
N ALA A 577 43.13 12.65 16.60
CA ALA A 577 42.64 13.21 15.34
C ALA A 577 43.75 14.05 14.68
N SER A 578 44.54 13.43 13.80
CA SER A 578 45.71 14.09 13.20
C SER A 578 45.38 15.21 12.21
N ALA A 579 44.12 15.30 11.77
CA ALA A 579 43.63 16.38 10.91
C ALA A 579 43.34 17.68 11.69
N CYS A 580 43.13 17.59 13.00
CA CYS A 580 42.82 18.73 13.86
C CYS A 580 44.14 19.32 14.38
N THR A 581 44.69 20.27 13.62
CA THR A 581 46.11 20.62 13.70
C THR A 581 46.40 21.84 14.55
N THR A 582 45.39 22.68 14.77
CA THR A 582 45.50 23.92 15.54
C THR A 582 45.25 23.71 17.04
N ASP A 583 44.31 22.84 17.41
CA ASP A 583 44.07 22.39 18.78
C ASP A 583 44.08 20.84 18.86
N PRO A 584 44.85 20.23 19.79
CA PRO A 584 44.85 18.78 19.95
C PRO A 584 43.59 18.19 20.59
N ASP A 585 42.76 18.99 21.24
CA ASP A 585 41.59 18.53 22.00
C ASP A 585 40.26 18.75 21.23
N SER A 586 40.24 19.54 20.15
CA SER A 586 39.07 19.82 19.28
C SER A 586 39.48 20.11 17.82
N CYS A 587 38.53 20.27 16.88
CA CYS A 587 38.83 20.56 15.47
C CYS A 587 38.23 21.89 15.04
N GLU A 588 39.03 22.81 14.47
CA GLU A 588 38.50 24.06 13.93
C GLU A 588 37.52 23.77 12.78
N CYS A 589 36.43 24.54 12.68
CA CYS A 589 35.39 24.33 11.68
C CYS A 589 35.98 24.13 10.26
N THR A 590 36.93 24.98 9.87
CA THR A 590 37.55 24.93 8.54
C THR A 590 38.41 23.69 8.26
N GLU A 591 38.86 22.98 9.30
CA GLU A 591 39.64 21.74 9.16
C GLU A 591 38.75 20.53 8.85
N VAL A 592 37.47 20.60 9.22
CA VAL A 592 36.51 19.49 9.18
C VAL A 592 35.19 19.82 8.49
N GLU A 593 35.12 20.95 7.79
CA GLU A 593 33.96 21.40 7.01
C GLU A 593 33.52 20.34 5.99
N GLY A 594 32.19 20.13 5.91
CA GLY A 594 31.52 19.17 5.06
C GLY A 594 31.15 17.87 5.78
N THR A 595 30.90 16.82 4.99
CA THR A 595 30.48 15.51 5.50
C THR A 595 31.67 14.68 5.96
N ASN A 596 31.61 14.21 7.20
CA ASN A 596 32.62 13.37 7.83
C ASN A 596 32.05 11.97 8.12
N THR A 597 32.68 10.91 7.61
CA THR A 597 32.21 9.51 7.71
C THR A 597 33.05 8.70 8.70
N ALA A 598 32.41 7.91 9.56
CA ALA A 598 33.03 6.85 10.35
C ALA A 598 32.60 5.48 9.81
N GLU A 599 33.50 4.51 9.76
CA GLU A 599 33.27 3.16 9.22
C GLU A 599 33.75 2.09 10.20
N VAL A 600 32.89 1.12 10.52
CA VAL A 600 33.23 -0.09 11.27
C VAL A 600 34.04 -1.01 10.35
N THR A 601 35.31 -1.24 10.70
CA THR A 601 36.23 -2.04 9.88
C THR A 601 36.47 -3.45 10.40
N ALA A 602 36.11 -3.72 11.65
CA ALA A 602 36.06 -5.07 12.21
C ALA A 602 35.02 -5.16 13.34
N ALA A 603 34.07 -6.09 13.22
CA ALA A 603 33.10 -6.42 14.28
C ALA A 603 32.74 -7.92 14.19
N VAL A 604 33.52 -8.80 14.81
CA VAL A 604 33.38 -10.26 14.64
C VAL A 604 32.47 -10.87 15.70
N CYS A 605 31.44 -11.62 15.34
CA CYS A 605 30.60 -12.31 16.33
C CYS A 605 31.35 -13.46 17.02
N THR A 606 31.21 -13.54 18.34
CA THR A 606 32.01 -14.44 19.19
C THR A 606 31.74 -15.92 18.91
N ASP A 607 30.49 -16.29 18.60
CA ASP A 607 30.11 -17.70 18.43
C ASP A 607 30.26 -18.19 16.98
N THR A 608 29.85 -17.38 15.99
CA THR A 608 29.96 -17.75 14.56
C THR A 608 31.31 -17.41 13.93
N GLY A 609 32.05 -16.45 14.48
CA GLY A 609 33.28 -15.93 13.87
C GLY A 609 33.06 -15.11 12.59
N ALA A 610 31.80 -14.82 12.23
CA ALA A 610 31.44 -13.98 11.10
C ALA A 610 31.63 -12.49 11.42
N ASN A 611 31.92 -11.68 10.41
CA ASN A 611 31.94 -10.23 10.55
C ASN A 611 30.50 -9.70 10.47
N ALA A 612 30.06 -8.96 11.49
CA ALA A 612 28.73 -8.35 11.56
C ALA A 612 28.46 -7.44 10.37
N CYS A 613 29.47 -6.74 9.85
CA CYS A 613 29.30 -5.88 8.67
C CYS A 613 29.01 -6.62 7.36
N ASP A 614 29.27 -7.93 7.30
CA ASP A 614 28.90 -8.76 6.16
C ASP A 614 27.47 -9.30 6.28
N SER A 615 26.83 -9.11 7.44
CA SER A 615 25.49 -9.62 7.74
C SER A 615 24.40 -8.62 7.32
N ALA A 616 23.30 -9.13 6.77
CA ALA A 616 22.17 -8.32 6.36
C ALA A 616 21.48 -7.67 7.58
N GLY A 617 21.31 -6.35 7.55
CA GLY A 617 20.69 -5.57 8.63
C GLY A 617 21.68 -4.75 9.47
N SER A 618 22.99 -4.99 9.32
CA SER A 618 24.01 -4.13 9.91
C SER A 618 24.11 -2.78 9.22
N ASN A 619 24.43 -1.75 10.00
CA ASN A 619 24.81 -0.43 9.54
C ASN A 619 26.25 -0.17 9.98
N CYS A 620 27.17 -0.11 9.02
CA CYS A 620 28.60 -0.11 9.28
C CYS A 620 29.31 1.19 8.89
N ASP A 621 28.59 2.18 8.40
CA ASP A 621 29.09 3.54 8.27
C ASP A 621 28.04 4.54 8.76
N ASP A 622 28.51 5.69 9.23
CA ASP A 622 27.62 6.80 9.54
C ASP A 622 28.34 8.14 9.33
N THR A 623 27.57 9.20 9.13
CA THR A 623 28.08 10.52 8.75
C THR A 623 27.60 11.62 9.67
N ALA A 624 28.48 12.58 9.94
CA ALA A 624 28.14 13.84 10.60
C ALA A 624 28.61 15.01 9.72
N GLU A 625 27.87 16.12 9.74
CA GLU A 625 28.09 17.28 8.87
C GLU A 625 28.46 18.54 9.66
N VAL A 626 29.43 19.30 9.15
CA VAL A 626 29.85 20.59 9.71
C VAL A 626 29.80 21.65 8.63
N ASP A 627 28.99 22.68 8.82
CA ASP A 627 28.96 23.87 7.97
C ASP A 627 29.62 25.05 8.69
N CYS A 628 30.43 25.84 7.98
CA CYS A 628 31.10 27.01 8.55
C CYS A 628 30.44 28.32 8.10
N LEU A 629 29.97 29.14 9.05
CA LEU A 629 29.33 30.42 8.75
C LEU A 629 30.33 31.41 8.16
N THR A 630 30.06 31.91 6.95
CA THR A 630 30.88 32.90 6.26
C THR A 630 30.25 34.29 6.25
N CYS A 631 31.09 35.33 6.26
CA CYS A 631 30.70 36.75 6.27
C CYS A 631 31.31 37.48 5.06
N SER A 632 30.51 37.88 4.07
CA SER A 632 30.99 38.63 2.91
C SER A 632 29.96 39.56 2.27
N VAL A 633 30.43 40.61 1.61
CA VAL A 633 29.60 41.63 0.93
C VAL A 633 30.22 42.02 -0.41
N ASP A 634 29.38 42.45 -1.35
CA ASP A 634 29.76 42.90 -2.69
C ASP A 634 29.06 44.23 -3.03
N ILE A 635 29.71 45.12 -3.77
CA ILE A 635 29.17 46.41 -4.22
C ILE A 635 29.34 46.56 -5.73
N ASP A 636 28.28 46.98 -6.41
CA ASP A 636 28.24 47.23 -7.85
C ASP A 636 27.72 48.65 -8.11
N LYS A 637 28.45 49.42 -8.90
CA LYS A 637 28.17 50.81 -9.21
C LYS A 637 28.17 51.02 -10.71
N THR A 638 27.03 51.52 -11.18
CA THR A 638 26.77 51.74 -12.59
C THR A 638 26.21 53.15 -12.83
N VAL A 639 26.26 53.62 -14.07
CA VAL A 639 25.82 54.95 -14.52
C VAL A 639 24.94 54.86 -15.76
N ALA A 640 23.93 55.72 -15.86
CA ALA A 640 23.02 55.83 -17.00
C ALA A 640 22.88 57.29 -17.44
N LEU A 641 22.54 57.51 -18.71
CA LEU A 641 22.18 58.83 -19.22
C LEU A 641 20.77 59.24 -18.73
N ASP A 642 20.62 60.52 -18.43
CA ASP A 642 19.37 61.23 -18.17
C ASP A 642 19.32 62.41 -19.15
N ASP A 643 18.83 62.14 -20.36
CA ASP A 643 18.89 63.06 -21.51
C ASP A 643 18.04 64.31 -21.27
N ASN A 644 17.09 64.23 -20.33
CA ASN A 644 16.13 65.29 -20.05
C ASN A 644 16.33 65.96 -18.67
N CYS A 645 17.32 65.50 -17.89
CA CYS A 645 17.67 65.98 -16.55
C CYS A 645 16.45 66.04 -15.61
N ASP A 646 15.60 65.02 -15.61
CA ASP A 646 14.44 64.93 -14.70
C ASP A 646 14.70 64.13 -13.43
N GLY A 647 15.91 63.57 -13.30
CA GLY A 647 16.32 62.70 -12.20
C GLY A 647 15.88 61.26 -12.37
N THR A 648 15.49 60.85 -13.59
CA THR A 648 15.17 59.48 -13.98
C THR A 648 16.07 59.03 -15.13
N ALA A 649 16.60 57.81 -15.06
CA ALA A 649 17.49 57.32 -16.11
C ALA A 649 16.69 57.05 -17.38
N ASP A 650 17.14 57.63 -18.50
CA ASP A 650 16.55 57.42 -19.83
C ASP A 650 17.16 56.19 -20.54
N GLY A 651 18.30 55.70 -20.03
CA GLY A 651 19.03 54.53 -20.52
C GLY A 651 19.27 53.45 -19.46
N PRO A 652 19.86 52.30 -19.85
CA PRO A 652 20.29 51.28 -18.90
C PRO A 652 21.50 51.78 -18.08
N PHE A 653 21.59 51.31 -16.84
CA PHE A 653 22.79 51.48 -16.02
C PHE A 653 23.90 50.54 -16.51
N VAL A 654 25.08 51.10 -16.74
CA VAL A 654 26.28 50.42 -17.25
C VAL A 654 27.54 51.00 -16.58
N ASP A 655 28.68 50.33 -16.66
CA ASP A 655 29.92 50.78 -15.99
C ASP A 655 30.48 52.10 -16.55
N SER A 656 30.11 52.45 -17.79
CA SER A 656 30.55 53.70 -18.42
C SER A 656 29.54 54.26 -19.42
N VAL A 657 29.37 55.60 -19.45
CA VAL A 657 28.56 56.30 -20.47
C VAL A 657 29.34 57.42 -21.16
N GLU A 658 28.94 57.74 -22.40
CA GLU A 658 29.42 58.91 -23.15
C GLU A 658 28.27 59.95 -23.19
N GLN A 659 28.52 61.14 -22.67
CA GLN A 659 27.53 62.20 -22.44
C GLN A 659 27.68 63.30 -23.49
N ALA A 660 26.59 63.67 -24.16
CA ALA A 660 26.58 64.81 -25.06
C ALA A 660 26.43 66.14 -24.28
N THR A 661 26.76 67.25 -24.94
CA THR A 661 26.65 68.57 -24.30
C THR A 661 25.18 68.90 -24.00
N GLY A 662 24.81 68.91 -22.71
CA GLY A 662 23.48 69.28 -22.22
C GLY A 662 22.64 68.14 -21.64
N GLU A 663 23.16 66.91 -21.59
CA GLU A 663 22.54 65.74 -20.94
C GLU A 663 23.00 65.62 -19.47
N CYS A 664 22.28 64.89 -18.62
CA CYS A 664 22.66 64.56 -17.24
C CYS A 664 22.97 63.06 -17.11
N VAL A 665 23.50 62.62 -15.95
CA VAL A 665 23.70 61.19 -15.66
C VAL A 665 23.12 60.82 -14.30
N ILE A 666 22.81 59.54 -14.11
CA ILE A 666 22.35 59.01 -12.82
C ILE A 666 23.22 57.83 -12.48
N TYR A 667 23.69 57.76 -11.24
CA TYR A 667 24.43 56.63 -10.72
C TYR A 667 23.48 55.69 -9.99
N GLN A 668 23.69 54.39 -10.11
CA GLN A 668 23.04 53.35 -9.32
C GLN A 668 24.12 52.62 -8.54
N ILE A 669 23.93 52.52 -7.23
CA ILE A 669 24.78 51.72 -6.33
C ILE A 669 23.94 50.57 -5.83
N CYS A 670 24.40 49.34 -6.04
CA CYS A 670 23.83 48.10 -5.55
C CYS A 670 24.79 47.48 -4.54
N VAL A 671 24.27 47.01 -3.41
CA VAL A 671 25.04 46.26 -2.41
C VAL A 671 24.39 44.89 -2.25
N THR A 672 25.19 43.83 -2.32
CA THR A 672 24.75 42.44 -2.20
C THR A 672 25.42 41.79 -0.99
N ASN A 673 24.62 41.12 -0.16
CA ASN A 673 25.16 40.22 0.86
C ASN A 673 25.50 38.86 0.22
N THR A 674 26.79 38.52 0.15
CA THR A 674 27.26 37.27 -0.44
C THR A 674 27.64 36.21 0.61
N GLY A 675 27.58 36.58 1.90
CA GLY A 675 27.79 35.67 3.02
C GLY A 675 26.48 35.04 3.52
N GLU A 676 26.60 34.18 4.53
CA GLU A 676 25.50 33.37 5.05
C GLU A 676 24.75 34.01 6.23
N GLN A 677 25.26 35.13 6.74
CA GLN A 677 24.65 35.88 7.85
C GLN A 677 24.02 37.19 7.38
N ASN A 678 23.05 37.72 8.12
CA ASN A 678 22.52 39.06 7.83
C ASN A 678 23.60 40.13 8.06
N LEU A 679 23.67 41.11 7.16
CA LEU A 679 24.54 42.28 7.32
C LEU A 679 23.80 43.43 8.00
N ASN A 680 24.35 43.83 9.15
CA ASN A 680 24.15 45.06 9.91
C ASN A 680 22.68 45.44 10.14
N THR A 681 22.12 45.07 11.28
CA THR A 681 20.76 45.49 11.68
C THR A 681 20.59 46.99 11.92
N ALA A 682 21.71 47.74 12.06
CA ALA A 682 21.72 49.21 12.07
C ALA A 682 21.88 49.83 10.67
N GLY A 683 22.11 49.00 9.65
CA GLY A 683 22.10 49.31 8.24
C GLY A 683 23.49 49.37 7.61
N VAL A 684 23.68 48.70 6.47
CA VAL A 684 24.90 48.74 5.65
C VAL A 684 25.11 50.15 5.10
N GLN A 685 26.32 50.70 5.20
CA GLN A 685 26.61 52.10 4.86
C GLN A 685 27.61 52.20 3.71
N VAL A 686 27.27 53.00 2.69
CA VAL A 686 28.16 53.32 1.55
C VAL A 686 28.44 54.82 1.51
N SER A 687 29.66 55.20 1.14
CA SER A 687 30.03 56.59 0.88
C SER A 687 30.62 56.75 -0.51
N ASP A 688 30.35 57.90 -1.12
CA ASP A 688 30.83 58.29 -2.43
C ASP A 688 31.27 59.76 -2.36
N ALA A 689 32.58 59.99 -2.49
CA ALA A 689 33.15 61.30 -2.28
C ALA A 689 32.83 62.28 -3.41
N ASP A 690 32.74 61.79 -4.64
CA ASP A 690 32.55 62.60 -5.85
C ASP A 690 31.08 63.06 -5.97
N LEU A 691 30.14 62.22 -5.54
CA LEU A 691 28.72 62.56 -5.42
C LEU A 691 28.38 63.31 -4.11
N GLY A 692 29.33 63.46 -3.20
CA GLY A 692 29.10 64.07 -1.88
C GLY A 692 28.17 63.26 -0.97
N VAL A 693 28.01 61.97 -1.25
CA VAL A 693 27.17 61.04 -0.50
C VAL A 693 27.99 60.45 0.65
N VAL A 694 27.50 60.60 1.88
CA VAL A 694 28.18 60.08 3.07
C VAL A 694 27.21 59.23 3.86
N ASN A 695 27.60 57.98 4.15
CA ASN A 695 26.83 57.00 4.92
C ASN A 695 25.40 56.77 4.39
N LEU A 696 25.28 56.58 3.07
CA LEU A 696 24.03 56.12 2.46
C LEU A 696 23.69 54.74 3.00
N ASN A 697 22.51 54.62 3.60
CA ASN A 697 22.11 53.43 4.34
C ASN A 697 21.25 52.49 3.46
N PHE A 698 21.70 51.25 3.29
CA PHE A 698 21.04 50.17 2.54
C PHE A 698 20.17 49.26 3.42
N GLY A 699 20.05 49.55 4.71
CA GLY A 699 19.31 48.74 5.66
C GLY A 699 20.03 47.42 5.96
N THR A 700 19.29 46.48 6.56
CA THR A 700 19.75 45.11 6.77
C THR A 700 19.65 44.36 5.46
N LEU A 701 20.70 43.64 5.08
CA LEU A 701 20.70 42.74 3.94
C LEU A 701 20.75 41.31 4.45
N VAL A 702 19.72 40.52 4.16
CA VAL A 702 19.76 39.07 4.43
C VAL A 702 20.67 38.37 3.40
N PRO A 703 21.10 37.11 3.61
CA PRO A 703 21.91 36.38 2.63
C PRO A 703 21.31 36.41 1.23
N ASP A 704 22.17 36.58 0.21
CA ASP A 704 21.82 36.77 -1.20
C ASP A 704 20.95 38.00 -1.53
N GLU A 705 20.67 38.89 -0.57
CA GLU A 705 19.89 40.10 -0.81
C GLU A 705 20.74 41.18 -1.47
N THR A 706 20.31 41.65 -2.64
CA THR A 706 20.81 42.87 -3.28
C THR A 706 19.85 44.04 -3.07
N GLN A 707 20.35 45.17 -2.60
CA GLN A 707 19.59 46.44 -2.61
C GLN A 707 20.30 47.50 -3.43
N CYS A 708 19.55 48.17 -4.30
CA CYS A 708 20.05 49.24 -5.15
C CYS A 708 19.45 50.60 -4.78
N ARG A 709 20.25 51.66 -4.93
CA ARG A 709 19.87 53.06 -4.73
C ARG A 709 20.34 53.88 -5.93
N GLU A 710 19.41 54.61 -6.53
CA GLU A 710 19.71 55.58 -7.59
C GLU A 710 20.02 56.95 -6.97
N ILE A 711 21.07 57.58 -7.47
CA ILE A 711 21.59 58.88 -7.02
C ILE A 711 21.63 59.80 -8.25
N PRO A 712 20.63 60.68 -8.41
CA PRO A 712 20.63 61.67 -9.49
C PRO A 712 21.75 62.71 -9.29
N THR A 713 22.47 63.08 -10.35
CA THR A 713 23.54 64.09 -10.23
C THR A 713 23.05 65.51 -9.96
N ASP A 714 21.76 65.78 -10.15
CA ASP A 714 21.11 67.05 -9.79
C ASP A 714 21.11 67.31 -8.27
N ALA A 715 21.35 66.25 -7.48
CA ALA A 715 21.52 66.34 -6.04
C ALA A 715 22.95 66.80 -5.68
N SER A 716 23.25 68.08 -5.92
CA SER A 716 24.38 68.78 -5.28
C SER A 716 25.75 68.10 -5.40
N ALA A 717 26.20 67.76 -6.61
CA ALA A 717 27.64 67.65 -6.83
C ALA A 717 28.28 68.99 -6.45
N SER A 718 29.12 69.01 -5.42
CA SER A 718 29.78 70.24 -4.94
C SER A 718 30.68 70.91 -6.00
N ALA A 719 30.85 70.25 -7.16
CA ALA A 719 31.59 70.68 -8.32
C ALA A 719 30.78 71.54 -9.33
N CYS A 720 29.44 71.48 -9.38
CA CYS A 720 28.66 72.30 -10.32
C CYS A 720 28.54 73.73 -9.79
N THR A 721 29.41 74.65 -10.24
CA THR A 721 29.61 75.96 -9.59
C THR A 721 28.95 77.16 -10.27
N THR A 722 28.29 76.99 -11.44
CA THR A 722 27.75 78.14 -12.19
C THR A 722 26.29 78.12 -12.67
N ASP A 723 25.57 76.99 -12.67
CA ASP A 723 24.11 76.98 -12.89
C ASP A 723 23.49 75.68 -12.32
N PRO A 724 22.54 75.72 -11.38
CA PRO A 724 21.95 74.52 -10.77
C PRO A 724 21.00 73.72 -11.68
N ASP A 725 20.71 74.18 -12.90
CA ASP A 725 19.77 73.50 -13.82
C ASP A 725 20.47 72.80 -15.02
N ALA A 726 21.81 72.73 -15.07
CA ALA A 726 22.55 71.92 -16.07
C ALA A 726 24.04 71.77 -15.69
N CYS A 727 24.46 70.59 -15.22
CA CYS A 727 25.90 70.26 -15.17
C CYS A 727 26.36 69.91 -16.60
N VAL A 728 27.38 70.61 -17.11
CA VAL A 728 27.96 70.31 -18.44
C VAL A 728 29.08 69.28 -18.32
N CYS A 729 29.27 68.47 -19.36
CA CYS A 729 30.07 67.24 -19.36
C CYS A 729 31.46 67.34 -18.68
N THR A 730 32.15 68.48 -18.76
CA THR A 730 33.45 68.69 -18.09
C THR A 730 33.41 68.65 -16.55
N GLU A 731 32.24 68.66 -15.91
CA GLU A 731 32.08 68.65 -14.45
C GLU A 731 31.82 67.25 -13.86
N VAL A 732 31.41 66.28 -14.69
CA VAL A 732 31.15 64.88 -14.29
C VAL A 732 32.03 63.87 -15.03
N GLU A 733 32.86 64.33 -15.99
CA GLU A 733 33.84 63.52 -16.71
C GLU A 733 34.88 62.91 -15.75
N GLY A 734 35.07 61.59 -15.84
CA GLY A 734 36.04 60.83 -15.06
C GLY A 734 35.47 59.58 -14.39
N VAL A 735 36.32 58.93 -13.60
CA VAL A 735 35.99 57.72 -12.82
C VAL A 735 35.49 58.12 -11.44
N ASN A 736 34.33 57.59 -11.04
CA ASN A 736 33.65 57.92 -9.79
C ASN A 736 33.51 56.66 -8.91
N THR A 737 34.04 56.68 -7.68
CA THR A 737 34.14 55.49 -6.79
C THR A 737 33.16 55.54 -5.61
N ALA A 738 32.41 54.46 -5.38
CA ALA A 738 31.66 54.22 -4.15
C ALA A 738 32.38 53.19 -3.27
N VAL A 739 32.32 53.35 -1.95
CA VAL A 739 33.00 52.48 -0.97
C VAL A 739 32.03 52.10 0.15
N ILE A 740 31.93 50.81 0.48
CA ILE A 740 31.26 50.34 1.69
C ILE A 740 32.07 50.80 2.91
N THR A 741 31.45 51.60 3.77
CA THR A 741 32.09 52.15 4.98
C THR A 741 31.71 51.42 6.27
N ALA A 742 30.68 50.55 6.25
CA ALA A 742 30.35 49.64 7.35
C ALA A 742 29.37 48.54 6.89
N ALA A 743 29.73 47.26 7.04
CA ALA A 743 28.88 46.10 6.78
C ALA A 743 29.11 44.99 7.83
N VAL A 744 28.62 45.19 9.05
CA VAL A 744 28.86 44.27 10.18
C VAL A 744 27.97 43.04 10.12
N CYS A 745 28.52 41.83 10.13
CA CYS A 745 27.75 40.59 10.22
C CYS A 745 27.02 40.48 11.57
N GLU A 746 25.74 40.09 11.53
CA GLU A 746 24.86 40.11 12.71
C GLU A 746 25.32 39.16 13.81
N GLU A 747 25.86 37.99 13.46
CA GLU A 747 26.20 36.95 14.44
C GLU A 747 27.65 37.08 14.91
N THR A 748 28.60 37.31 14.01
CA THR A 748 30.03 37.43 14.35
C THR A 748 30.45 38.82 14.86
N GLU A 749 29.60 39.84 14.70
CA GLU A 749 29.89 41.25 15.02
C GLU A 749 31.15 41.83 14.32
N THR A 750 31.67 41.17 13.28
CA THR A 750 32.82 41.62 12.47
C THR A 750 32.39 42.36 11.21
N ASP A 751 33.22 43.27 10.70
CA ASP A 751 32.95 43.96 9.43
C ASP A 751 33.22 43.02 8.25
N ALA A 752 32.24 42.82 7.37
CA ALA A 752 32.37 41.98 6.19
C ALA A 752 33.52 42.44 5.28
N CYS A 753 33.85 43.74 5.27
CA CYS A 753 34.99 44.26 4.51
C CYS A 753 36.36 43.87 5.06
N ASP A 754 36.43 43.28 6.26
CA ASP A 754 37.68 42.70 6.79
C ASP A 754 37.95 41.29 6.22
N PHE A 755 36.94 40.66 5.58
CA PHE A 755 37.07 39.33 4.97
C PHE A 755 37.57 39.42 3.53
N ALA A 756 38.50 38.54 3.18
CA ALA A 756 39.15 38.54 1.86
C ALA A 756 38.21 38.19 0.69
N ALA A 757 37.04 37.62 0.99
CA ALA A 757 36.02 37.28 0.01
C ALA A 757 35.10 38.45 -0.36
N SER A 758 35.17 39.58 0.38
CA SER A 758 34.34 40.75 0.13
C SER A 758 34.94 41.69 -0.91
N ASP A 759 34.07 42.31 -1.70
CA ASP A 759 34.39 43.46 -2.54
C ASP A 759 33.69 44.71 -1.99
N CYS A 760 34.47 45.72 -1.66
CA CYS A 760 34.00 46.85 -0.84
C CYS A 760 34.20 48.22 -1.49
N ASP A 761 34.68 48.29 -2.73
CA ASP A 761 34.66 49.49 -3.54
C ASP A 761 34.39 49.18 -5.01
N ASP A 762 33.63 50.06 -5.68
CA ASP A 762 33.38 49.92 -7.12
C ASP A 762 33.25 51.28 -7.83
N THR A 763 33.48 51.28 -9.15
CA THR A 763 33.65 52.50 -9.95
C THR A 763 32.81 52.55 -11.22
N ALA A 764 32.27 53.74 -11.54
CA ALA A 764 31.62 54.03 -12.83
C ALA A 764 32.26 55.24 -13.52
N GLU A 765 32.29 55.27 -14.87
CA GLU A 765 32.99 56.28 -15.68
C GLU A 765 32.06 57.10 -16.61
N VAL A 766 32.31 58.41 -16.74
CA VAL A 766 31.63 59.29 -17.71
C VAL A 766 32.65 59.96 -18.63
N ALA A 767 32.40 59.93 -19.95
CA ALA A 767 33.23 60.56 -21.00
C ALA A 767 32.44 61.56 -21.86
N CYS A 768 33.11 62.53 -22.52
CA CYS A 768 32.45 63.57 -23.35
C CYS A 768 32.62 63.39 -24.87
N ALA A 769 31.54 63.48 -25.64
CA ALA A 769 31.58 63.42 -27.12
C ALA A 769 32.00 64.76 -27.77
N GLY A 770 32.95 64.74 -28.72
CA GLY A 770 33.38 65.92 -29.51
C GLY A 770 32.60 66.12 -30.83
N GLU A 771 32.35 67.37 -31.24
CA GLU A 771 31.65 67.70 -32.50
C GLU A 771 32.52 67.39 -33.75
N GLY A 772 31.92 66.82 -34.81
CA GLY A 772 32.59 66.11 -35.92
C GLY A 772 33.48 66.89 -36.91
N CYS A 773 33.67 66.35 -38.13
CA CYS A 773 34.68 66.80 -39.10
C CYS A 773 34.07 67.27 -40.43
N LEU A 774 34.30 68.54 -40.79
CA LEU A 774 33.71 69.18 -41.97
C LEU A 774 34.47 68.78 -43.25
N THR A 775 33.74 68.22 -44.23
CA THR A 775 34.32 67.80 -45.52
C THR A 775 33.59 68.43 -46.73
N ARG A 776 34.36 68.91 -47.71
CA ARG A 776 33.86 69.47 -48.98
C ARG A 776 34.71 69.00 -50.15
N THR A 777 34.05 68.80 -51.30
CA THR A 777 34.71 68.26 -52.50
C THR A 777 35.77 69.20 -53.08
N PRO A 778 36.79 68.70 -53.80
CA PRO A 778 37.77 69.56 -54.47
C PRO A 778 37.12 70.56 -55.45
N GLY A 779 36.00 70.17 -56.07
CA GLY A 779 35.25 71.04 -56.96
C GLY A 779 34.49 72.15 -56.24
N TYR A 780 34.16 71.99 -54.96
CA TYR A 780 33.56 73.05 -54.16
C TYR A 780 34.58 74.18 -53.96
N TRP A 781 35.75 73.85 -53.40
CA TRP A 781 36.84 74.79 -53.17
C TRP A 781 37.31 75.48 -54.46
N GLY A 782 37.49 74.75 -55.55
CA GLY A 782 37.93 75.34 -56.82
C GLY A 782 36.92 76.30 -57.49
N ASN A 783 35.65 76.31 -57.09
CA ASN A 783 34.62 77.13 -57.72
C ASN A 783 34.04 78.23 -56.80
N HIS A 784 34.45 78.30 -55.53
CA HIS A 784 33.93 79.29 -54.57
C HIS A 784 35.08 80.17 -54.04
N PRO A 785 35.56 81.15 -54.83
CA PRO A 785 36.71 81.98 -54.47
C PRO A 785 36.52 82.69 -53.14
N GLU A 786 35.35 83.28 -52.92
CA GLU A 786 35.03 84.06 -51.72
C GLU A 786 35.07 83.24 -50.43
N VAL A 787 34.71 81.95 -50.51
CA VAL A 787 34.74 81.05 -49.34
C VAL A 787 36.13 80.45 -49.15
N THR A 788 36.78 80.08 -50.26
CA THR A 788 38.07 79.40 -50.22
C THR A 788 39.17 80.27 -49.64
N VAL A 789 39.16 81.58 -49.94
CA VAL A 789 40.16 82.51 -49.41
C VAL A 789 40.12 82.67 -47.88
N GLU A 790 38.98 82.42 -47.23
CA GLU A 790 38.84 82.51 -45.77
C GLU A 790 39.62 81.41 -45.05
N PHE A 791 39.86 80.29 -45.72
CA PHE A 791 40.59 79.14 -45.19
C PHE A 791 42.01 79.03 -45.77
N LEU A 792 42.52 80.10 -46.39
CA LEU A 792 43.92 80.22 -46.79
C LEU A 792 44.70 81.00 -45.72
N PRO A 793 45.99 80.70 -45.53
CA PRO A 793 46.82 79.77 -46.30
C PRO A 793 46.70 78.30 -45.85
N VAL A 794 46.89 77.37 -46.78
CA VAL A 794 47.06 75.92 -46.48
C VAL A 794 48.36 75.40 -47.07
N THR A 795 48.95 74.36 -46.47
CA THR A 795 50.15 73.71 -47.01
C THR A 795 49.77 72.37 -47.65
N SER A 796 49.98 72.22 -48.95
CA SER A 796 49.70 70.99 -49.69
C SER A 796 50.96 70.51 -50.39
N CYS A 797 51.36 69.25 -50.17
CA CYS A 797 52.54 68.66 -50.80
C CYS A 797 53.84 69.43 -50.53
N GLY A 798 53.95 70.05 -49.35
CA GLY A 798 55.09 70.87 -48.94
C GLY A 798 55.13 72.28 -49.53
N ILE A 799 54.09 72.71 -50.24
CA ILE A 799 53.96 74.06 -50.82
C ILE A 799 52.85 74.80 -50.09
N VAL A 800 53.15 76.03 -49.66
CA VAL A 800 52.15 76.93 -49.09
C VAL A 800 51.35 77.55 -50.22
N ILE A 801 50.03 77.34 -50.17
CA ILE A 801 49.05 77.92 -51.08
C ILE A 801 48.38 79.05 -50.32
N ASP A 802 48.66 80.29 -50.72
CA ASP A 802 48.16 81.49 -50.02
C ASP A 802 47.31 82.40 -50.90
N THR A 803 47.14 82.05 -52.18
CA THR A 803 46.23 82.73 -53.10
C THR A 803 45.24 81.78 -53.76
N PHE A 804 44.06 82.30 -54.10
CA PHE A 804 43.03 81.50 -54.76
C PHE A 804 43.44 81.04 -56.16
N ASP A 805 44.23 81.84 -56.90
CA ASP A 805 44.73 81.45 -58.23
C ASP A 805 45.58 80.17 -58.16
N GLU A 806 46.35 80.00 -57.09
CA GLU A 806 47.13 78.78 -56.82
C GLU A 806 46.24 77.60 -56.44
N VAL A 807 45.19 77.83 -55.63
CA VAL A 807 44.19 76.80 -55.32
C VAL A 807 43.52 76.27 -56.59
N VAL A 808 43.13 77.16 -57.52
CA VAL A 808 42.52 76.77 -58.80
C VAL A 808 43.51 75.98 -59.66
N GLN A 809 44.79 76.37 -59.68
CA GLN A 809 45.83 75.63 -60.40
C GLN A 809 45.99 74.19 -59.89
N ASP A 810 45.88 73.97 -58.58
CA ASP A 810 46.02 72.64 -57.98
C ASP A 810 44.72 71.82 -58.03
N LEU A 811 43.55 72.46 -57.85
CA LEU A 811 42.27 71.77 -57.75
C LEU A 811 41.57 71.51 -59.10
N CYS A 812 41.80 72.36 -60.10
CA CYS A 812 41.07 72.32 -61.37
C CYS A 812 41.82 71.56 -62.50
N VAL A 813 42.79 70.71 -62.15
CA VAL A 813 43.54 69.86 -63.11
C VAL A 813 42.70 68.66 -63.56
N ASN A 814 42.59 68.43 -64.86
CA ASN A 814 41.93 67.24 -65.41
C ASN A 814 42.95 66.17 -65.84
N ALA A 815 42.59 64.88 -65.72
CA ALA A 815 43.49 63.75 -66.03
C ALA A 815 43.90 63.65 -67.52
N LYS A 816 43.36 64.52 -68.38
CA LYS A 816 43.63 64.59 -69.82
C LYS A 816 44.49 65.79 -70.23
N ASP A 817 44.80 66.69 -69.30
CA ASP A 817 45.54 67.91 -69.62
C ASP A 817 47.02 67.57 -69.89
N ALA A 818 47.62 68.27 -70.86
CA ALA A 818 49.00 68.02 -71.29
C ALA A 818 49.96 68.80 -70.37
N PHE A 819 50.59 68.11 -69.42
CA PHE A 819 51.53 68.74 -68.49
C PHE A 819 52.79 69.20 -69.23
N ASN A 820 53.15 70.47 -69.10
CA ASN A 820 54.36 71.04 -69.73
C ASN A 820 55.68 70.62 -69.04
N ASN A 821 55.61 69.88 -67.92
CA ASN A 821 56.75 69.55 -67.04
C ASN A 821 56.93 68.03 -66.72
N ASP A 822 56.46 67.11 -67.58
CA ASP A 822 56.60 65.64 -67.39
C ASP A 822 55.99 65.07 -66.07
N LEU A 823 55.15 65.83 -65.36
CA LEU A 823 54.48 65.37 -64.12
C LEU A 823 53.57 64.15 -64.39
N PRO A 824 53.77 63.02 -63.68
CA PRO A 824 52.87 61.87 -63.75
C PRO A 824 51.45 62.21 -63.31
N ARG A 825 50.45 61.70 -64.03
CA ARG A 825 49.01 61.94 -63.73
C ARG A 825 48.61 61.62 -62.29
N GLN A 826 49.24 60.61 -61.70
CA GLN A 826 49.01 60.22 -60.31
C GLN A 826 49.46 61.31 -59.34
N GLN A 827 50.58 61.97 -59.62
CA GLN A 827 51.11 63.04 -58.77
C GLN A 827 50.23 64.28 -58.83
N ALA A 828 49.75 64.67 -60.01
CA ALA A 828 48.76 65.73 -60.16
C ALA A 828 47.44 65.43 -59.42
N SER A 829 46.99 64.17 -59.47
CA SER A 829 45.79 63.76 -58.73
C SER A 829 46.00 63.77 -57.22
N LEU A 830 47.19 63.42 -56.73
CA LEU A 830 47.50 63.47 -55.30
C LEU A 830 47.54 64.92 -54.79
N ILE A 831 48.20 65.84 -55.54
CA ILE A 831 48.23 67.28 -55.21
C ILE A 831 46.80 67.83 -55.09
N ARG A 832 45.94 67.53 -56.07
CA ARG A 832 44.53 67.94 -56.06
C ARG A 832 43.78 67.47 -54.81
N GLN A 833 43.96 66.22 -54.41
CA GLN A 833 43.26 65.69 -53.24
C GLN A 833 43.83 66.25 -51.94
N CYS A 834 45.14 66.46 -51.87
CA CYS A 834 45.77 67.06 -50.70
C CYS A 834 45.35 68.51 -50.48
N THR A 835 45.30 69.32 -51.55
CA THR A 835 44.88 70.72 -51.43
C THR A 835 43.44 70.82 -50.92
N ALA A 836 42.54 69.94 -51.37
CA ALA A 836 41.17 69.91 -50.86
C ALA A 836 41.07 69.39 -49.41
N ALA A 837 41.86 68.39 -49.04
CA ALA A 837 41.86 67.83 -47.69
C ALA A 837 42.33 68.86 -46.66
N MET A 838 43.38 69.62 -46.98
CA MET A 838 43.91 70.65 -46.10
C MET A 838 42.94 71.83 -45.94
N LEU A 839 42.17 72.17 -46.98
CA LEU A 839 41.09 73.16 -46.87
C LEU A 839 39.94 72.66 -45.98
N ASN A 840 39.60 71.37 -46.05
CA ASN A 840 38.61 70.76 -45.17
C ASN A 840 39.03 70.76 -43.69
N LEU A 841 40.30 70.45 -43.41
CA LEU A 841 40.85 70.51 -42.04
C LEU A 841 40.84 71.95 -41.51
N SER A 842 41.31 72.91 -42.31
CA SER A 842 41.29 74.33 -41.91
C SER A 842 39.88 74.85 -41.65
N ALA A 843 38.91 74.45 -42.48
CA ALA A 843 37.51 74.80 -42.24
C ALA A 843 36.93 74.12 -41.00
N THR A 844 37.27 72.86 -40.73
CA THR A 844 36.82 72.15 -39.52
C THR A 844 37.31 72.83 -38.26
N GLU A 845 38.60 73.15 -38.20
CA GLU A 845 39.22 73.86 -37.07
C GLU A 845 38.57 75.24 -36.86
N PHE A 846 38.26 75.95 -37.95
CA PHE A 846 37.59 77.26 -37.87
C PHE A 846 36.21 77.18 -37.19
N PHE A 847 35.47 76.09 -37.38
CA PHE A 847 34.16 75.89 -36.74
C PHE A 847 34.21 75.14 -35.40
N GLY A 848 35.41 74.85 -34.88
CA GLY A 848 35.58 74.18 -33.58
C GLY A 848 35.30 72.67 -33.60
N GLY A 849 35.19 72.07 -34.79
CA GLY A 849 35.09 70.62 -34.94
C GLY A 849 36.44 69.92 -34.77
N ASP A 850 36.42 68.59 -34.61
CA ASP A 850 37.61 67.76 -34.54
C ASP A 850 37.55 66.60 -35.55
N CYS A 851 38.66 66.39 -36.28
CA CYS A 851 38.83 65.25 -37.18
C CYS A 851 39.64 64.11 -36.53
N ASN A 852 40.05 64.24 -35.26
CA ASN A 852 40.71 63.19 -34.48
C ASN A 852 39.72 62.27 -33.77
N SER A 853 38.61 62.81 -33.26
CA SER A 853 37.50 62.00 -32.77
C SER A 853 37.01 61.13 -33.92
N ALA A 854 36.80 59.83 -33.65
CA ALA A 854 36.46 58.86 -34.66
C ALA A 854 35.18 59.31 -35.37
N LEU A 855 35.31 59.83 -36.60
CA LEU A 855 34.15 60.02 -37.47
C LEU A 855 33.33 58.73 -37.40
N PRO A 856 32.00 58.79 -37.13
CA PRO A 856 31.16 57.60 -37.12
C PRO A 856 30.94 57.13 -38.56
N VAL A 857 32.01 56.65 -39.18
CA VAL A 857 32.00 55.93 -40.44
C VAL A 857 32.01 54.46 -40.11
N PRO A 858 31.11 53.64 -40.68
CA PRO A 858 31.05 52.21 -40.42
C PRO A 858 32.35 51.52 -40.86
N ASP A 859 33.24 51.29 -39.89
CA ASP A 859 34.32 50.31 -39.67
C ASP A 859 35.15 49.79 -40.88
N SER A 860 35.06 50.43 -42.03
CA SER A 860 35.62 49.90 -43.29
C SER A 860 36.11 50.97 -44.24
N PHE A 861 36.07 52.25 -43.85
CA PHE A 861 36.17 53.35 -44.80
C PHE A 861 37.56 53.96 -44.96
N ILE A 862 38.51 53.72 -44.04
CA ILE A 862 39.95 53.96 -44.25
C ILE A 862 40.71 52.78 -43.62
N GLN A 863 41.23 51.83 -44.43
CA GLN A 863 41.92 50.64 -43.93
C GLN A 863 43.40 50.90 -43.60
N VAL A 864 43.66 51.90 -42.76
CA VAL A 864 45.02 52.14 -42.25
C VAL A 864 44.89 52.35 -40.76
N ASN A 865 45.66 51.59 -39.97
CA ASN A 865 45.73 51.73 -38.52
C ASN A 865 46.19 53.16 -38.18
N GLY A 866 45.24 54.05 -37.89
CA GLY A 866 45.52 55.45 -37.56
C GLY A 866 44.32 56.37 -37.75
N SER A 867 44.43 57.60 -37.26
CA SER A 867 43.39 58.62 -37.41
C SER A 867 43.34 59.17 -38.85
N VAL A 868 42.23 59.83 -39.20
CA VAL A 868 42.11 60.55 -40.49
C VAL A 868 43.23 61.59 -40.65
N LEU A 869 43.61 62.24 -39.55
CA LEU A 869 44.66 63.24 -39.52
C LEU A 869 46.03 62.62 -39.86
N GLU A 870 46.38 61.49 -39.25
CA GLU A 870 47.63 60.76 -39.56
C GLU A 870 47.68 60.34 -41.03
N ARG A 871 46.53 59.99 -41.61
CA ARG A 871 46.45 59.62 -43.03
C ARG A 871 46.67 60.82 -43.95
N ILE A 872 46.08 61.97 -43.62
CA ILE A 872 46.28 63.22 -44.39
C ILE A 872 47.73 63.68 -44.27
N GLU A 873 48.32 63.65 -43.07
CA GLU A 873 49.72 64.01 -42.83
C GLU A 873 50.66 63.12 -43.66
N PHE A 874 50.48 61.79 -43.59
CA PHE A 874 51.25 60.85 -44.41
C PHE A 874 51.10 61.12 -45.91
N CYS A 875 49.87 61.33 -46.39
CA CYS A 875 49.63 61.47 -47.83
C CYS A 875 50.10 62.83 -48.37
N CYS A 876 49.90 63.92 -47.61
CA CYS A 876 50.04 65.28 -48.10
C CYS A 876 51.31 65.97 -47.64
N GLU A 877 51.83 65.65 -46.46
CA GLU A 877 53.07 66.24 -45.96
C GLU A 877 54.26 65.34 -46.21
N GLU A 878 54.11 64.01 -46.09
CA GLU A 878 55.22 63.09 -46.32
C GLU A 878 55.29 62.60 -47.78
N LEU A 879 54.30 61.83 -48.21
CA LEU A 879 54.33 61.15 -49.49
C LEU A 879 54.33 62.17 -50.62
N CYS A 880 53.38 63.11 -50.63
CA CYS A 880 53.28 64.05 -51.74
C CYS A 880 54.50 64.96 -51.84
N ALA A 881 55.11 65.39 -50.73
CA ALA A 881 56.29 66.25 -50.73
C ALA A 881 57.60 65.51 -51.15
N SER A 882 57.61 64.18 -51.15
CA SER A 882 58.83 63.35 -51.35
C SER A 882 59.23 63.01 -52.80
N ASP A 883 58.62 63.66 -53.81
CA ASP A 883 58.73 63.30 -55.25
C ASP A 883 58.48 61.80 -55.55
N PRO A 884 57.32 61.25 -55.12
CA PRO A 884 57.09 59.82 -55.20
C PRO A 884 56.90 59.34 -56.64
N THR A 885 57.41 58.15 -56.94
CA THR A 885 57.17 57.50 -58.24
C THR A 885 55.70 57.11 -58.39
N LYS A 886 55.27 56.92 -59.64
CA LYS A 886 53.91 56.48 -59.95
C LYS A 886 53.49 55.22 -59.17
N SER A 887 54.40 54.24 -58.97
CA SER A 887 54.04 53.03 -58.23
C SER A 887 53.92 53.27 -56.74
N GLU A 888 54.70 54.19 -56.16
CA GLU A 888 54.61 54.54 -54.73
C GLU A 888 53.30 55.25 -54.43
N ILE A 889 52.87 56.18 -55.29
CA ILE A 889 51.57 56.86 -55.13
C ILE A 889 50.41 55.88 -55.24
N VAL A 890 50.46 54.93 -56.17
CA VAL A 890 49.38 53.94 -56.33
C VAL A 890 49.40 52.91 -55.20
N ALA A 891 50.59 52.49 -54.76
CA ALA A 891 50.72 51.52 -53.68
C ALA A 891 50.36 52.11 -52.32
N SER A 892 50.48 53.42 -52.15
CA SER A 892 50.10 54.07 -50.89
C SER A 892 48.60 54.07 -50.68
N GLY A 893 47.78 54.11 -51.74
CA GLY A 893 46.32 54.26 -51.66
C GLY A 893 45.87 55.69 -51.30
N CYS A 894 46.80 56.64 -51.24
CA CYS A 894 46.52 58.01 -50.77
C CYS A 894 45.50 58.75 -51.64
N ILE A 895 45.51 58.54 -52.96
CA ILE A 895 44.56 59.23 -53.84
C ILE A 895 43.14 58.78 -53.53
N GLU A 896 42.93 57.47 -53.41
CA GLU A 896 41.61 56.88 -53.15
C GLU A 896 41.08 57.26 -51.75
N ASP A 897 41.95 57.26 -50.74
CA ASP A 897 41.55 57.60 -49.37
C ASP A 897 41.24 59.09 -49.21
N LEU A 898 42.05 59.97 -49.79
CA LEU A 898 41.78 61.41 -49.75
C LEU A 898 40.59 61.80 -50.62
N ASP A 899 40.39 61.16 -51.78
CA ASP A 899 39.17 61.37 -52.57
C ASP A 899 37.93 60.99 -51.78
N ARG A 900 38.00 59.88 -51.04
CA ARG A 900 36.92 59.43 -50.18
C ARG A 900 36.65 60.41 -49.03
N PHE A 901 37.69 60.89 -48.35
CA PHE A 901 37.57 61.92 -47.30
C PHE A 901 36.94 63.21 -47.85
N ASN A 902 37.48 63.74 -48.95
CA ASN A 902 37.02 65.01 -49.51
C ASN A 902 35.59 64.95 -50.09
N ASN A 903 35.10 63.77 -50.44
CA ASN A 903 33.73 63.57 -50.92
C ASN A 903 32.81 62.91 -49.89
N PHE A 904 33.25 62.81 -48.63
CA PHE A 904 32.40 62.31 -47.56
C PHE A 904 31.27 63.30 -47.26
N SER A 905 30.11 62.76 -46.88
CA SER A 905 28.99 63.55 -46.34
C SER A 905 28.28 62.69 -45.30
N ASN A 906 28.24 63.16 -44.06
CA ASN A 906 27.45 62.56 -43.00
C ASN A 906 26.27 63.48 -42.69
N PRO A 907 25.03 63.15 -43.11
CA PRO A 907 23.87 64.00 -42.85
C PRO A 907 23.56 64.18 -41.35
N ASP A 908 24.14 63.34 -40.49
CA ASP A 908 23.96 63.37 -39.03
C ASP A 908 25.11 64.10 -38.29
N ASP A 909 26.18 64.48 -38.98
CA ASP A 909 27.22 65.35 -38.42
C ASP A 909 26.67 66.79 -38.38
N PRO A 910 26.61 67.47 -37.22
CA PRO A 910 26.06 68.82 -37.09
C PRO A 910 26.78 69.85 -37.97
N LEU A 911 28.04 69.59 -38.37
CA LEU A 911 28.82 70.48 -39.23
C LEU A 911 28.64 70.22 -40.72
N ASP A 912 28.18 69.03 -41.14
CA ASP A 912 28.02 68.72 -42.56
C ASP A 912 26.86 69.46 -43.27
N PRO A 913 25.67 69.68 -42.66
CA PRO A 913 24.60 70.47 -43.27
C PRO A 913 24.87 71.99 -43.26
N LEU A 914 25.99 72.47 -42.69
CA LEU A 914 26.39 73.88 -42.76
C LEU A 914 26.60 74.31 -44.21
N SER A 915 25.61 75.02 -44.74
CA SER A 915 25.72 75.71 -46.02
C SER A 915 26.68 76.89 -45.83
N LEU A 916 27.94 76.72 -46.22
CA LEU A 916 28.96 77.78 -46.21
C LEU A 916 28.60 78.98 -47.12
N CYS A 917 27.50 78.87 -47.90
CA CYS A 917 26.92 79.94 -48.72
C CYS A 917 25.38 79.98 -48.64
N PRO A 918 24.74 81.15 -48.39
CA PRO A 918 25.28 82.33 -47.71
C PRO A 918 25.30 82.08 -46.18
N ASN A 919 26.46 82.20 -45.55
CA ASN A 919 26.59 82.15 -44.09
C ASN A 919 26.81 83.58 -43.55
N GLU A 920 25.92 84.06 -42.66
CA GLU A 920 26.02 85.39 -42.04
C GLU A 920 27.28 85.53 -41.16
N ASP A 921 27.79 84.42 -40.63
CA ASP A 921 28.99 84.39 -39.76
C ASP A 921 30.30 84.58 -40.53
N LEU A 922 30.32 84.30 -41.84
CA LEU A 922 31.47 84.56 -42.73
C LEU A 922 31.40 85.94 -43.43
N GLY A 923 30.34 86.73 -43.21
CA GLY A 923 30.24 88.10 -43.73
C GLY A 923 30.00 88.25 -45.24
N THR A 924 29.59 87.19 -45.95
CA THR A 924 29.39 87.19 -47.41
C THR A 924 27.93 87.52 -47.81
N GLU A 925 27.63 88.73 -48.31
CA GLU A 925 26.33 89.09 -48.96
C GLU A 925 26.54 89.56 -50.43
N PRO A 926 25.67 89.25 -51.43
CA PRO A 926 24.73 88.14 -51.62
C PRO A 926 25.36 87.01 -52.48
N PRO A 927 24.67 85.87 -52.70
CA PRO A 927 25.24 84.51 -52.59
C PRO A 927 26.62 84.34 -53.23
N CYS A 928 27.58 83.80 -52.48
CA CYS A 928 28.88 83.38 -53.00
C CYS A 928 28.66 82.44 -54.19
N LYS A 929 28.75 83.02 -55.38
CA LYS A 929 28.30 82.40 -56.61
C LYS A 929 29.42 81.49 -57.07
N ALA A 930 29.12 80.20 -57.17
CA ALA A 930 30.02 79.28 -57.85
C ALA A 930 30.44 79.89 -59.20
N ASP A 931 31.75 80.10 -59.39
CA ASP A 931 32.33 80.62 -60.62
C ASP A 931 33.08 79.51 -61.37
N PRO A 932 32.34 78.64 -62.08
CA PRO A 932 32.95 77.55 -62.84
C PRO A 932 33.72 78.03 -64.07
N GLU A 933 33.71 79.33 -64.40
CA GLU A 933 34.60 79.86 -65.44
C GLU A 933 36.06 79.89 -64.95
N GLN A 934 36.32 80.03 -63.65
CA GLN A 934 37.69 80.07 -63.11
C GLN A 934 38.45 78.75 -63.31
N CYS A 935 37.83 77.60 -62.97
CA CYS A 935 38.41 76.29 -63.29
C CYS A 935 38.57 76.07 -64.81
N LYS A 936 37.73 76.69 -65.67
CA LYS A 936 37.83 76.55 -67.14
C LYS A 936 38.88 77.47 -67.75
N ASP A 937 39.04 78.66 -67.21
CA ASP A 937 39.99 79.67 -67.67
C ASP A 937 41.43 79.30 -67.28
N ALA A 938 41.61 78.62 -66.14
CA ALA A 938 42.87 77.96 -65.79
C ALA A 938 43.27 76.87 -66.81
N ASN A 939 42.29 76.35 -67.57
CA ASN A 939 42.40 75.51 -68.76
C ASN A 939 43.54 74.46 -68.76
N GLY A 940 43.84 73.91 -67.58
CA GLY A 940 44.99 73.03 -67.36
C GLY A 940 46.21 73.48 -68.16
N ASP A 941 46.61 74.75 -68.05
CA ASP A 941 47.78 75.30 -68.77
C ASP A 941 49.10 74.57 -68.47
N GLY A 942 49.02 73.56 -67.59
CA GLY A 942 50.04 72.59 -67.28
C GLY A 942 51.02 73.13 -66.26
N ILE A 943 50.75 74.32 -65.69
CA ILE A 943 51.50 74.94 -64.62
C ILE A 943 50.79 74.58 -63.32
N ILE A 944 50.89 73.30 -62.93
CA ILE A 944 50.79 72.96 -61.51
C ILE A 944 51.94 73.70 -60.84
N ASN A 945 51.66 74.32 -59.68
CA ASN A 945 52.64 75.12 -58.96
C ASN A 945 53.98 74.37 -58.95
N PRO A 946 55.03 74.87 -59.64
CA PRO A 946 56.23 74.09 -59.86
C PRO A 946 56.85 73.84 -58.49
N ARG A 947 56.96 72.57 -58.12
CA ARG A 947 57.78 72.14 -56.99
C ARG A 947 59.16 72.83 -57.08
N PRO A 948 59.81 73.12 -55.95
CA PRO A 948 61.25 73.38 -55.96
C PRO A 948 62.03 72.31 -56.74
#